data_AF-U4PBX8-F1
#
_entry.id   AF-U4PBX8-F1
#
_cell.length_a   1.000
_cell.length_b   1.000
_cell.length_c   1.000
_cell.angle_alpha   90.00
_cell.angle_beta   90.00
_cell.angle_gamma   90.00
#
_symmetry.space_group_name_H-M   'P 1'
#
loop_
_entity.id
_entity.type
_entity.pdbx_description
1 polymer ?
#
loop_
_entity_poly.entity_id
_entity_poly.type
_entity_poly.pdbx_seq_one_letter_code
_entity_poly.pdbx_strand_id
1 'polypeptide(L)'
;MPSSTSQAVCTTQDNSATFLFAYAADFDPTTYGLVSRTIGSYVTANLPTGQTLANVLTDLTTEMDIKYTNVANDFTTNCVTDQPDATLARSEVQASTALQTIQQFLKNANATMRLEGSIIILLVNRLPKNDDDLISGEYDQLTNLNVKIFPIITIRNLVEHSAIASRSGAVFNRIAAQTNGHYIVANDTIGVDVNSDFNKIIANFMKTSYNQNLLFVRNIGSNRFLSLGSSIGTLRIPKSPTESATVPVTITVSLSAVDTNVPQLPRRLLLAILGNSKFNQTKTVQIDFLNPENVTSFANSNYYTTTVNLDAGIENNLILLYDAGPDQNDVLIRMWTPNAIHRSASYVNAKSEPLTPVNKITESTGAALKFTLENQCSSDKTATLLITDCNGEVSAKYDSDQIFNWKDNSTFYQFVPFFCDNQPTPTTCISGAESKYDAQFVSNDFSVTQSFQCRPGNGPTDNCKLKDSNGNYQCSGTSPFMRGPEGSLTDCSGHGHLEYDEPTKLFSCICDPGFSGPSCEIVTCTNQNTDPLAKDNAYHTYTVVVGLEKTNGFLVFDDAKVLFGLPGLNGTVDLPEVWKYQLLTICADGVFDMIYSGSDLGEFQRLFTSPNYELLARTCNTPPSPGVNDLTTIYKEAVKGIGRNVKGIIVYFSEVSSMINVTLDEFIAASQPYQQQFFVYAVDETSMPILPNGERIAKAAMTTGGFLIQSYITDDVKGHLDTQFIPDFLQSSTSIAWYSSDQVDDFTYFTQNNIFAYVITWNVGDNFKINNGVPFRNCQIAGNENVECKIQGPQTVKGNIDRGAFYVAVYLLDDPLIPKVQIISDLDRDSSNAVSTSSSDTRTMLTFNIPEEYDIVANSGDGGVTRNAQRNGCTFDWTAYSVFATQKYTPGLNIAKITLQDASSNTYTRFFPFGTSSAPVCQNGGTPIQSDGSCLCPSGFQGSDCSLVNCSQSSTSNAWSDVCVCNEIDDATCARQFTSIF
;
A
#
# COMPACT_ATOMS: atom_id res chain seq x y z
N MET A 1 34.16 -6.38 -35.96
CA MET A 1 34.78 -5.38 -35.08
C MET A 1 33.68 -4.42 -34.67
N PRO A 2 33.28 -4.33 -33.40
CA PRO A 2 32.32 -3.32 -32.96
C PRO A 2 33.05 -1.97 -32.90
N SER A 3 32.43 -0.92 -33.46
CA SER A 3 32.94 0.44 -33.43
C SER A 3 32.94 0.96 -31.99
N SER A 4 34.10 1.38 -31.51
CA SER A 4 34.25 2.12 -30.26
C SER A 4 33.55 3.47 -30.36
N THR A 5 32.31 3.56 -29.90
CA THR A 5 31.72 4.85 -29.54
C THR A 5 32.50 5.39 -28.35
N SER A 6 33.19 6.51 -28.54
CA SER A 6 33.86 7.24 -27.46
C SER A 6 32.86 7.52 -26.34
N GLN A 7 33.17 7.09 -25.11
CA GLN A 7 32.43 7.46 -23.91
C GLN A 7 32.25 8.99 -23.88
N ALA A 8 31.04 9.44 -23.58
CA ALA A 8 30.76 10.85 -23.33
C ALA A 8 31.61 11.29 -22.13
N VAL A 9 32.67 12.05 -22.38
CA VAL A 9 33.41 12.73 -21.32
C VAL A 9 32.53 13.86 -20.83
N CYS A 10 32.03 13.75 -19.59
CA CYS A 10 31.36 14.86 -18.93
C CYS A 10 32.29 16.07 -18.90
N THR A 11 31.96 17.11 -19.66
CA THR A 11 32.67 18.39 -19.59
C THR A 11 32.20 19.11 -18.33
N THR A 12 33.13 19.44 -17.44
CA THR A 12 32.91 20.09 -16.14
C THR A 12 32.60 21.59 -16.27
N GLN A 13 31.83 21.98 -17.30
CA GLN A 13 31.88 23.35 -17.78
C GLN A 13 31.12 24.37 -16.92
N ASP A 14 30.22 23.99 -16.01
CA ASP A 14 29.63 24.93 -15.06
C ASP A 14 29.25 24.26 -13.72
N ASN A 15 29.78 24.73 -12.60
CA ASN A 15 29.28 24.45 -11.25
C ASN A 15 29.03 25.80 -10.58
N SER A 16 27.78 26.21 -10.50
CA SER A 16 27.41 27.51 -9.93
C SER A 16 27.25 27.51 -8.40
N ALA A 17 27.46 26.37 -7.72
CA ALA A 17 27.32 26.28 -6.26
C ALA A 17 28.33 27.20 -5.54
N THR A 18 27.98 27.68 -4.35
CA THR A 18 28.85 28.59 -3.59
C THR A 18 29.66 27.84 -2.53
N PHE A 19 30.94 28.13 -2.40
CA PHE A 19 31.79 27.70 -1.29
C PHE A 19 32.06 28.87 -0.35
N LEU A 20 31.59 28.79 0.89
CA LEU A 20 31.80 29.80 1.92
C LEU A 20 32.78 29.30 2.99
N PHE A 21 33.86 30.05 3.19
CA PHE A 21 34.78 29.87 4.30
C PHE A 21 34.60 31.01 5.31
N ALA A 22 33.95 30.70 6.43
CA ALA A 22 33.69 31.64 7.51
C ALA A 22 34.51 31.27 8.75
N TYR A 23 35.04 32.25 9.46
CA TYR A 23 35.92 31.98 10.60
C TYR A 23 35.90 33.12 11.63
N ALA A 24 35.97 32.77 12.91
CA ALA A 24 35.93 33.74 14.01
C ALA A 24 37.14 34.68 14.02
N ALA A 25 36.91 35.95 14.37
CA ALA A 25 37.95 36.97 14.42
C ALA A 25 39.03 36.72 15.47
N ASP A 26 38.70 36.01 16.54
CA ASP A 26 39.63 35.60 17.60
C ASP A 26 40.09 34.15 17.46
N PHE A 27 39.91 33.52 16.30
CA PHE A 27 40.41 32.17 16.06
C PHE A 27 41.95 32.13 16.06
N ASP A 28 42.56 31.04 16.54
CA ASP A 28 44.02 30.91 16.64
C ASP A 28 44.71 31.14 15.28
N PRO A 29 45.56 32.19 15.14
CA PRO A 29 46.15 32.55 13.84
C PRO A 29 47.06 31.46 13.26
N THR A 30 47.72 30.66 14.11
CA THR A 30 48.63 29.60 13.66
C THR A 30 47.84 28.47 12.99
N THR A 31 46.78 28.02 13.66
CA THR A 31 45.86 26.99 13.16
C THR A 31 45.12 27.48 11.92
N TYR A 32 44.62 28.73 11.95
CA TYR A 32 44.03 29.37 10.77
C TYR A 32 44.98 29.39 9.57
N GLY A 33 46.25 29.73 9.77
CA GLY A 33 47.24 29.77 8.71
C GLY A 33 47.49 28.40 8.05
N LEU A 34 47.39 27.30 8.79
CA LEU A 34 47.44 25.94 8.23
C LEU A 34 46.17 25.60 7.45
N VAL A 35 45.00 25.91 8.01
CA VAL A 35 43.69 25.62 7.44
C VAL A 35 43.44 26.41 6.15
N SER A 36 43.65 27.72 6.16
CA SER A 36 43.46 28.59 4.99
C SER A 36 44.38 28.22 3.83
N ARG A 37 45.64 27.83 4.09
CA ARG A 37 46.55 27.30 3.07
C ARG A 37 46.06 25.97 2.49
N THR A 38 45.55 25.09 3.34
CA THR A 38 44.99 23.80 2.91
C THR A 38 43.78 24.02 2.00
N ILE A 39 42.79 24.80 2.44
CA ILE A 39 41.61 25.15 1.64
C ILE A 39 42.03 25.83 0.33
N GLY A 40 42.90 26.84 0.40
CA GLY A 40 43.42 27.56 -0.77
C GLY A 40 44.09 26.65 -1.78
N SER A 41 44.87 25.66 -1.32
CA SER A 41 45.49 24.65 -2.20
C SER A 41 44.46 23.77 -2.90
N TYR A 42 43.40 23.32 -2.21
CA TYR A 42 42.35 22.50 -2.83
C TYR A 42 41.50 23.30 -3.81
N VAL A 43 41.10 24.52 -3.43
CA VAL A 43 40.35 25.43 -4.29
C VAL A 43 41.17 25.73 -5.55
N THR A 44 42.44 26.11 -5.43
CA THR A 44 43.28 26.41 -6.60
C THR A 44 43.45 25.20 -7.52
N ALA A 45 43.56 24.00 -6.96
CA ALA A 45 43.76 22.78 -7.73
C ALA A 45 42.48 22.24 -8.39
N ASN A 46 41.30 22.53 -7.84
CA ASN A 46 40.05 21.88 -8.23
C ASN A 46 38.88 22.86 -8.46
N LEU A 47 39.12 24.17 -8.59
CA LEU A 47 38.06 25.17 -8.78
C LEU A 47 37.25 24.84 -10.04
N PRO A 48 35.96 24.47 -9.90
CA PRO A 48 35.10 24.24 -11.04
C PRO A 48 34.83 25.55 -11.79
N THR A 49 34.59 25.46 -13.10
CA THR A 49 34.20 26.64 -13.89
C THR A 49 32.86 27.17 -13.38
N GLY A 50 32.74 28.48 -13.15
CA GLY A 50 31.49 29.10 -12.66
C GLY A 50 31.24 29.06 -11.15
N GLN A 51 32.12 28.44 -10.34
CA GLN A 51 31.93 28.38 -8.89
C GLN A 51 32.11 29.74 -8.23
N THR A 52 31.20 30.10 -7.30
CA THR A 52 31.38 31.27 -6.44
C THR A 52 32.10 30.86 -5.17
N LEU A 53 33.20 31.55 -4.86
CA LEU A 53 33.95 31.44 -3.61
C LEU A 53 33.60 32.62 -2.71
N ALA A 54 33.53 32.39 -1.42
CA ALA A 54 33.17 33.39 -0.45
C ALA A 54 33.97 33.26 0.85
N ASN A 55 34.34 34.38 1.46
CA ASN A 55 34.94 34.39 2.79
C ASN A 55 34.39 35.52 3.68
N VAL A 56 34.39 35.30 4.99
CA VAL A 56 33.95 36.31 5.98
C VAL A 56 34.54 36.02 7.36
N LEU A 57 34.92 37.08 8.07
CA LEU A 57 35.25 37.02 9.50
C LEU A 57 33.96 37.15 10.34
N THR A 58 33.79 36.26 11.31
CA THR A 58 32.67 36.29 12.27
C THR A 58 33.12 36.79 13.64
N ASP A 59 32.18 37.00 14.57
CA ASP A 59 32.46 37.41 15.95
C ASP A 59 33.16 38.77 16.09
N LEU A 60 32.96 39.67 15.12
CA LEU A 60 33.51 41.03 15.12
C LEU A 60 32.63 42.03 15.88
N THR A 61 33.25 43.03 16.50
CA THR A 61 32.53 44.16 17.12
C THR A 61 31.65 44.91 16.11
N THR A 62 32.12 45.02 14.87
CA THR A 62 31.36 45.55 13.73
C THR A 62 31.23 44.45 12.68
N GLU A 63 30.00 44.12 12.29
CA GLU A 63 29.74 43.07 11.30
C GLU A 63 30.34 43.42 9.94
N MET A 64 30.81 42.40 9.23
CA MET A 64 31.31 42.52 7.87
C MET A 64 30.43 41.76 6.89
N ASP A 65 30.30 42.31 5.68
CA ASP A 65 29.64 41.62 4.59
C ASP A 65 30.48 40.46 4.05
N ILE A 66 29.79 39.41 3.61
CA ILE A 66 30.42 38.27 2.96
C ILE A 66 31.05 38.75 1.63
N LYS A 67 32.34 38.48 1.44
CA LYS A 67 33.06 38.80 0.21
C LYS A 67 32.93 37.65 -0.76
N TYR A 68 32.47 37.93 -1.98
CA TYR A 68 32.28 36.94 -3.04
C TYR A 68 33.26 37.17 -4.19
N THR A 69 33.76 36.09 -4.77
CA THR A 69 34.62 36.11 -5.97
C THR A 69 34.49 34.78 -6.71
N ASN A 70 34.76 34.76 -8.01
CA ASN A 70 34.90 33.53 -8.80
C ASN A 70 36.37 33.25 -9.17
N VAL A 71 37.32 33.96 -8.55
CA VAL A 71 38.75 33.85 -8.81
C VAL A 71 39.46 33.27 -7.58
N ALA A 72 40.10 32.11 -7.74
CA ALA A 72 40.83 31.43 -6.65
C ALA A 72 41.92 32.32 -6.01
N ASN A 73 42.64 33.11 -6.82
CA ASN A 73 43.67 34.02 -6.32
C ASN A 73 43.10 35.16 -5.48
N ASP A 74 41.96 35.72 -5.86
CA ASP A 74 41.30 36.77 -5.08
C ASP A 74 40.77 36.19 -3.77
N PHE A 75 40.18 34.99 -3.80
CA PHE A 75 39.72 34.29 -2.61
C PHE A 75 40.87 34.04 -1.62
N THR A 76 41.99 33.50 -2.09
CA THR A 76 43.17 33.25 -1.23
C THR A 76 43.79 34.55 -0.73
N THR A 77 43.82 35.61 -1.54
CA THR A 77 44.28 36.95 -1.13
C THR A 77 43.36 37.55 -0.06
N ASN A 78 42.04 37.40 -0.20
CA ASN A 78 41.08 37.84 0.81
C ASN A 78 41.28 37.09 2.12
N CYS A 79 41.48 35.76 2.10
CA CYS A 79 41.76 34.99 3.31
C CYS A 79 43.06 35.43 4.01
N VAL A 80 44.07 35.89 3.28
CA VAL A 80 45.30 36.42 3.87
C VAL A 80 45.09 37.83 4.43
N THR A 81 44.32 38.67 3.73
CA THR A 81 44.04 40.05 4.13
C THR A 81 43.12 40.11 5.35
N ASP A 82 42.08 39.27 5.35
CA ASP A 82 41.09 39.14 6.42
C ASP A 82 41.50 38.02 7.39
N GLN A 83 42.75 37.96 7.83
CA GLN A 83 43.18 36.97 8.83
C GLN A 83 42.55 37.27 10.22
N PRO A 84 42.36 36.26 11.09
CA PRO A 84 41.91 36.48 12.46
C PRO A 84 42.79 37.49 13.21
N ASP A 85 42.14 38.48 13.82
CA ASP A 85 42.73 39.48 14.72
C ASP A 85 41.82 39.63 15.95
N ALA A 86 42.29 39.06 17.07
CA ALA A 86 41.57 39.08 18.34
C ALA A 86 41.30 40.49 18.87
N THR A 87 42.01 41.52 18.39
CA THR A 87 41.76 42.92 18.80
C THR A 87 40.48 43.51 18.20
N LEU A 88 39.98 42.93 17.10
CA LEU A 88 38.75 43.33 16.42
C LEU A 88 37.53 42.52 16.87
N ALA A 89 37.78 41.41 17.58
CA ALA A 89 36.77 40.49 18.05
C ALA A 89 35.88 41.09 19.14
N ARG A 90 34.64 40.60 19.20
CA ARG A 90 33.69 40.84 20.29
C ARG A 90 34.30 40.47 21.64
N SER A 91 33.77 40.99 22.75
CA SER A 91 34.27 40.57 24.06
C SER A 91 34.01 39.09 24.31
N GLU A 92 34.88 38.39 25.04
CA GLU A 92 34.79 36.95 25.31
C GLU A 92 33.45 36.54 25.95
N VAL A 93 32.73 37.48 26.59
CA VAL A 93 31.41 37.30 27.23
C VAL A 93 30.25 37.33 26.22
N GLN A 94 30.46 37.83 25.00
CA GLN A 94 29.45 37.80 23.94
C GLN A 94 29.41 36.46 23.20
N ALA A 95 28.20 35.98 22.89
CA ALA A 95 27.96 34.76 22.11
C ALA A 95 28.40 34.93 20.64
N SER A 96 28.57 33.80 19.94
CA SER A 96 28.98 33.82 18.53
C SER A 96 27.90 34.37 17.59
N THR A 97 28.34 35.05 16.53
CA THR A 97 27.52 35.53 15.41
C THR A 97 27.46 34.53 14.25
N ALA A 98 28.02 33.33 14.41
CA ALA A 98 28.01 32.26 13.43
C ALA A 98 26.65 32.06 12.73
N LEU A 99 25.55 32.08 13.50
CA LEU A 99 24.19 31.92 12.98
C LEU A 99 23.79 33.08 12.06
N GLN A 100 24.17 34.32 12.42
CA GLN A 100 23.87 35.51 11.61
C GLN A 100 24.56 35.42 10.24
N THR A 101 25.76 34.87 10.18
CA THR A 101 26.48 34.64 8.92
C THR A 101 25.74 33.64 8.03
N ILE A 102 25.20 32.56 8.59
CA ILE A 102 24.37 31.59 7.83
C ILE A 102 23.11 32.30 7.30
N GLN A 103 22.44 33.10 8.13
CA GLN A 103 21.26 33.87 7.72
C GLN A 103 21.57 34.90 6.63
N GLN A 104 22.72 35.58 6.73
CA GLN A 104 23.17 36.53 5.71
C GLN A 104 23.50 35.82 4.38
N PHE A 105 24.12 34.65 4.45
CA PHE A 105 24.37 33.81 3.27
C PHE A 105 23.06 33.42 2.57
N LEU A 106 22.04 32.99 3.33
CA LEU A 106 20.72 32.65 2.78
C LEU A 106 20.00 33.85 2.14
N LYS A 107 20.17 35.06 2.69
CA LYS A 107 19.56 36.31 2.18
C LYS A 107 20.22 36.85 0.91
N ASN A 108 21.51 36.58 0.70
CA ASN A 108 22.31 37.13 -0.39
C ASN A 108 22.15 36.41 -1.75
N ALA A 109 21.19 35.49 -1.86
CA ALA A 109 20.90 34.76 -3.08
C ALA A 109 20.29 35.67 -4.18
N ASN A 110 21.12 36.46 -4.85
CA ASN A 110 20.76 37.22 -6.06
C ASN A 110 21.38 36.57 -7.32
N ALA A 111 20.90 36.96 -8.49
CA ALA A 111 21.01 36.30 -9.82
C ALA A 111 22.39 35.76 -10.29
N THR A 112 23.48 36.04 -9.60
CA THR A 112 24.84 35.53 -9.89
C THR A 112 25.30 34.41 -8.96
N MET A 113 24.56 34.10 -7.89
CA MET A 113 24.92 33.10 -6.88
C MET A 113 23.87 32.01 -6.76
N ARG A 114 24.30 30.74 -6.79
CA ARG A 114 23.43 29.60 -6.55
C ARG A 114 23.73 28.97 -5.19
N LEU A 115 22.71 28.92 -4.34
CA LEU A 115 22.77 28.30 -3.02
C LEU A 115 22.75 26.77 -3.09
N GLU A 116 22.10 26.21 -4.10
CA GLU A 116 21.95 24.76 -4.23
C GLU A 116 23.31 24.04 -4.25
N GLY A 117 23.45 23.00 -3.41
CA GLY A 117 24.67 22.21 -3.29
C GLY A 117 25.85 22.92 -2.62
N SER A 118 25.67 24.16 -2.14
CA SER A 118 26.72 24.98 -1.52
C SER A 118 27.34 24.32 -0.30
N ILE A 119 28.57 24.70 0.01
CA ILE A 119 29.34 24.19 1.15
C ILE A 119 29.77 25.37 2.01
N ILE A 120 29.56 25.26 3.32
CA ILE A 120 29.98 26.24 4.30
C ILE A 120 30.92 25.55 5.30
N ILE A 121 32.17 25.99 5.36
CA ILE A 121 33.09 25.63 6.44
C ILE A 121 33.13 26.80 7.41
N LEU A 122 32.83 26.52 8.69
CA LEU A 122 32.72 27.53 9.72
C LEU A 122 33.67 27.23 10.88
N LEU A 123 34.75 28.01 11.00
CA LEU A 123 35.68 27.90 12.13
C LEU A 123 35.15 28.74 13.30
N VAL A 124 34.65 28.05 14.32
CA VAL A 124 33.98 28.70 15.46
C VAL A 124 34.94 28.75 16.65
N ASN A 125 35.04 29.91 17.28
CA ASN A 125 35.75 30.04 18.56
C ASN A 125 34.81 30.00 19.77
N ARG A 126 33.55 30.43 19.60
CA ARG A 126 32.57 30.60 20.68
C ARG A 126 31.25 29.92 20.36
N LEU A 127 30.55 29.43 21.36
CA LEU A 127 29.22 28.87 21.16
C LEU A 127 28.13 29.97 21.06
N PRO A 128 27.07 29.76 20.26
CA PRO A 128 25.87 30.59 20.28
C PRO A 128 25.18 30.61 21.65
N LYS A 129 24.21 31.51 21.82
CA LYS A 129 23.36 31.51 23.01
C LYS A 129 22.46 30.27 23.01
N ASN A 130 22.14 29.73 24.19
CA ASN A 130 21.36 28.49 24.34
C ASN A 130 20.04 28.46 23.56
N ASP A 131 19.36 29.60 23.49
CA ASP A 131 18.03 29.71 22.87
C ASP A 131 18.09 30.23 21.42
N ASP A 132 19.28 30.52 20.90
CA ASP A 132 19.44 30.99 19.53
C ASP A 132 19.39 29.81 18.56
N ASP A 133 18.52 29.91 17.56
CA ASP A 133 18.36 28.89 16.51
C ASP A 133 17.93 29.55 15.19
N LEU A 134 18.06 28.80 14.10
CA LEU A 134 17.44 29.13 12.82
C LEU A 134 15.93 28.86 12.87
N ILE A 135 15.15 29.66 12.13
CA ILE A 135 13.71 29.42 12.03
C ILE A 135 13.42 28.28 11.05
N SER A 136 12.23 27.66 11.15
CA SER A 136 11.86 26.50 10.30
C SER A 136 12.03 26.76 8.80
N GLY A 137 11.73 27.98 8.33
CA GLY A 137 11.90 28.34 6.92
C GLY A 137 13.36 28.40 6.47
N GLU A 138 14.29 28.75 7.36
CA GLU A 138 15.73 28.74 7.07
C GLU A 138 16.26 27.30 7.00
N TYR A 139 15.79 26.42 7.90
CA TYR A 139 16.07 24.98 7.82
C TYR A 139 15.50 24.32 6.56
N ASP A 140 14.28 24.69 6.16
CA ASP A 140 13.66 24.23 4.92
C ASP A 140 14.53 24.62 3.72
N GLN A 141 14.95 25.88 3.63
CA GLN A 141 15.80 26.37 2.55
C GLN A 141 17.15 25.65 2.52
N LEU A 142 17.84 25.52 3.66
CA LEU A 142 19.13 24.83 3.76
C LEU A 142 19.04 23.36 3.32
N THR A 143 18.02 22.65 3.81
CA THR A 143 17.84 21.22 3.52
C THR A 143 17.43 21.01 2.07
N ASN A 144 16.39 21.71 1.59
CA ASN A 144 15.82 21.53 0.25
C ASN A 144 16.81 21.90 -0.86
N LEU A 145 17.70 22.86 -0.59
CA LEU A 145 18.80 23.23 -1.48
C LEU A 145 20.05 22.37 -1.28
N ASN A 146 20.05 21.43 -0.32
CA ASN A 146 21.17 20.53 -0.02
C ASN A 146 22.48 21.30 0.25
N VAL A 147 22.37 22.43 0.96
CA VAL A 147 23.51 23.19 1.48
C VAL A 147 24.16 22.37 2.58
N LYS A 148 25.49 22.24 2.57
CA LYS A 148 26.26 21.46 3.56
C LYS A 148 27.05 22.37 4.47
N ILE A 149 26.83 22.27 5.78
CA ILE A 149 27.47 23.14 6.77
C ILE A 149 28.35 22.30 7.70
N PHE A 150 29.61 22.71 7.85
CA PHE A 150 30.61 22.06 8.68
C PHE A 150 31.15 23.04 9.73
N PRO A 151 30.43 23.22 10.87
CA PRO A 151 30.97 23.94 12.00
C PRO A 151 32.09 23.10 12.64
N ILE A 152 33.19 23.75 12.99
CA ILE A 152 34.30 23.09 13.67
C ILE A 152 34.84 23.99 14.79
N ILE A 153 35.05 23.41 15.96
CA ILE A 153 35.58 24.07 17.17
C ILE A 153 36.73 23.26 17.75
N THR A 154 37.68 23.94 18.40
CA THR A 154 38.79 23.26 19.07
C THR A 154 38.35 22.72 20.43
N ILE A 155 38.97 21.63 20.90
CA ILE A 155 38.68 21.07 22.23
C ILE A 155 38.90 22.11 23.34
N ARG A 156 39.99 22.87 23.24
CA ARG A 156 40.33 23.95 24.19
C ARG A 156 39.20 24.97 24.28
N ASN A 157 38.74 25.46 23.12
CA ASN A 157 37.72 26.51 23.06
C ASN A 157 36.35 25.98 23.49
N LEU A 158 36.02 24.73 23.20
CA LEU A 158 34.79 24.11 23.67
C LEU A 158 34.73 24.11 25.20
N VAL A 159 35.78 23.61 25.86
CA VAL A 159 35.85 23.50 27.33
C VAL A 159 35.83 24.88 27.99
N GLU A 160 36.61 25.84 27.49
CA GLU A 160 36.67 27.20 28.03
C GLU A 160 35.31 27.90 27.98
N HIS A 161 34.58 27.77 26.87
CA HIS A 161 33.30 28.46 26.68
C HIS A 161 32.11 27.73 27.30
N SER A 162 32.20 26.42 27.54
CA SER A 162 31.19 25.65 28.26
C SER A 162 30.98 26.09 29.71
N ALA A 163 31.99 26.76 30.29
CA ALA A 163 31.94 27.31 31.64
C ALA A 163 31.07 28.60 31.72
N ILE A 164 30.70 29.19 30.59
CA ILE A 164 29.86 30.39 30.54
C ILE A 164 28.39 29.96 30.46
N ALA A 165 27.65 30.14 31.56
CA ALA A 165 26.21 29.90 31.60
C ALA A 165 25.50 30.64 30.45
N SER A 166 24.53 29.97 29.79
CA SER A 166 23.75 30.43 28.62
C SER A 166 24.34 30.24 27.22
N ARG A 167 25.40 29.43 27.04
CA ARG A 167 25.94 29.07 25.71
C ARG A 167 25.87 27.58 25.37
N SER A 168 25.54 27.26 24.11
CA SER A 168 25.44 25.88 23.66
C SER A 168 25.69 25.70 22.16
N GLY A 169 26.38 24.61 21.81
CA GLY A 169 26.56 24.10 20.46
C GLY A 169 25.44 23.18 19.98
N ALA A 170 24.36 23.02 20.75
CA ALA A 170 23.20 22.19 20.36
C ALA A 170 22.62 22.60 19.00
N VAL A 171 22.62 23.89 18.67
CA VAL A 171 22.21 24.40 17.36
C VAL A 171 23.12 23.91 16.22
N PHE A 172 24.43 23.77 16.45
CA PHE A 172 25.34 23.22 15.44
C PHE A 172 25.13 21.73 15.21
N ASN A 173 24.80 20.96 16.27
CA ASN A 173 24.37 19.57 16.11
C ASN A 173 23.10 19.49 15.22
N ARG A 174 22.10 20.35 15.47
CA ARG A 174 20.89 20.41 14.63
C ARG A 174 21.20 20.81 13.19
N ILE A 175 21.99 21.86 12.97
CA ILE A 175 22.42 22.29 11.63
C ILE A 175 23.12 21.15 10.88
N ALA A 176 24.05 20.45 11.51
CA ALA A 176 24.77 19.33 10.87
C ALA A 176 23.82 18.19 10.45
N ALA A 177 22.83 17.85 11.28
CA ALA A 177 21.83 16.84 10.96
C ALA A 177 20.96 17.26 9.75
N GLN A 178 20.57 18.52 9.68
CA GLN A 178 19.69 19.04 8.62
C GLN A 178 20.40 19.25 7.28
N THR A 179 21.68 19.64 7.31
CA THR A 179 22.44 20.09 6.13
C THR A 179 23.30 19.02 5.48
N ASN A 180 23.15 17.74 5.84
CA ASN A 180 24.07 16.68 5.40
C ASN A 180 25.55 16.94 5.77
N GLY A 181 25.80 17.83 6.72
CA GLY A 181 27.13 18.19 7.21
C GLY A 181 27.54 17.41 8.46
N HIS A 182 28.54 17.94 9.17
CA HIS A 182 29.07 17.42 10.43
C HIS A 182 29.45 18.58 11.36
N TYR A 183 29.12 18.50 12.65
CA TYR A 183 29.65 19.40 13.69
C TYR A 183 30.84 18.73 14.38
N ILE A 184 32.02 19.32 14.24
CA ILE A 184 33.27 18.69 14.65
C ILE A 184 33.90 19.39 15.85
N VAL A 185 34.35 18.57 16.80
CA VAL A 185 35.26 18.96 17.88
C VAL A 185 36.59 18.27 17.60
N ALA A 186 37.68 19.04 17.52
CA ALA A 186 39.00 18.50 17.17
C ALA A 186 40.13 19.16 17.94
N ASN A 187 41.25 18.45 18.04
CA ASN A 187 42.47 19.00 18.62
C ASN A 187 43.22 19.85 17.59
N ASP A 188 43.55 21.09 17.95
CA ASP A 188 44.33 22.04 17.17
C ASP A 188 45.83 21.97 17.45
N THR A 189 46.26 21.16 18.43
CA THR A 189 47.69 20.93 18.71
C THR A 189 48.40 20.37 17.48
N ILE A 190 49.51 20.99 17.09
CA ILE A 190 50.33 20.57 15.94
C ILE A 190 51.16 19.35 16.34
N GLY A 191 50.97 18.24 15.62
CA GLY A 191 51.69 17.00 15.83
C GLY A 191 53.13 17.00 15.29
N VAL A 192 53.80 15.85 15.42
CA VAL A 192 55.19 15.64 14.95
C VAL A 192 55.31 15.71 13.43
N ASP A 193 54.20 15.49 12.71
CA ASP A 193 54.06 15.62 11.26
C ASP A 193 53.80 17.07 10.80
N VAL A 194 53.96 18.05 11.69
CA VAL A 194 53.74 19.49 11.44
C VAL A 194 52.29 19.79 11.01
N ASN A 195 51.34 18.92 11.38
CA ASN A 195 49.94 19.05 11.04
C ASN A 195 49.06 18.82 12.27
N SER A 196 47.97 19.56 12.42
CA SER A 196 46.98 19.32 13.48
C SER A 196 45.88 18.39 12.98
N ASP A 197 45.26 17.64 13.88
CA ASP A 197 44.10 16.81 13.54
C ASP A 197 42.96 17.67 12.99
N PHE A 198 42.80 18.88 13.53
CA PHE A 198 41.92 19.91 13.00
C PHE A 198 42.14 20.14 11.48
N ASN A 199 43.38 20.37 11.04
CA ASN A 199 43.67 20.62 9.62
C ASN A 199 43.54 19.34 8.77
N LYS A 200 43.83 18.16 9.32
CA LYS A 200 43.62 16.87 8.62
C LYS A 200 42.13 16.63 8.34
N ILE A 201 41.25 16.99 9.26
CA ILE A 201 39.79 16.90 9.07
C ILE A 201 39.33 17.87 7.98
N ILE A 202 39.81 19.12 7.99
CA ILE A 202 39.52 20.07 6.89
C ILE A 202 39.99 19.52 5.54
N ALA A 203 41.20 18.96 5.48
CA ALA A 203 41.69 18.33 4.26
C ALA A 203 40.80 17.16 3.80
N ASN A 204 40.18 16.43 4.74
CA ASN A 204 39.20 15.40 4.41
C ASN A 204 37.93 16.02 3.80
N PHE A 205 37.34 17.06 4.39
CA PHE A 205 36.15 17.74 3.83
C PHE A 205 36.39 18.28 2.42
N MET A 206 37.59 18.82 2.15
CA MET A 206 37.95 19.28 0.80
C MET A 206 38.15 18.13 -0.19
N LYS A 207 38.54 16.93 0.27
CA LYS A 207 38.65 15.73 -0.56
C LYS A 207 37.31 15.03 -0.81
N THR A 208 36.42 15.07 0.18
CA THR A 208 35.12 14.39 0.14
C THR A 208 34.04 15.38 -0.26
N SER A 209 33.47 16.13 0.68
CA SER A 209 32.29 16.96 0.47
C SER A 209 32.41 18.00 -0.65
N TYR A 210 33.61 18.53 -0.91
CA TYR A 210 33.87 19.48 -1.99
C TYR A 210 34.06 18.84 -3.37
N ASN A 211 34.61 17.62 -3.45
CA ASN A 211 35.05 16.98 -4.71
C ASN A 211 34.33 15.65 -5.05
N GLN A 212 33.48 15.13 -4.17
CA GLN A 212 32.77 13.86 -4.31
C GLN A 212 31.26 14.07 -4.23
N ASN A 213 30.50 13.16 -4.83
CA ASN A 213 29.05 13.16 -4.70
C ASN A 213 28.62 12.48 -3.41
N LEU A 214 27.67 13.10 -2.71
CA LEU A 214 27.00 12.51 -1.58
C LEU A 214 26.08 11.39 -2.09
N LEU A 215 26.31 10.18 -1.57
CA LEU A 215 25.63 8.94 -1.96
C LEU A 215 24.57 8.52 -0.95
N PHE A 216 24.84 8.73 0.34
CA PHE A 216 24.01 8.27 1.44
C PHE A 216 24.15 9.16 2.67
N VAL A 217 23.06 9.30 3.41
CA VAL A 217 22.95 10.14 4.61
C VAL A 217 22.10 9.41 5.64
N ARG A 218 22.56 9.33 6.89
CA ARG A 218 21.70 8.98 8.04
C ARG A 218 22.01 9.76 9.30
N ASN A 219 20.96 10.03 10.06
CA ASN A 219 20.97 10.75 11.32
C ASN A 219 20.27 9.90 12.36
N ILE A 220 21.00 9.41 13.35
CA ILE A 220 20.51 8.40 14.29
C ILE A 220 20.51 8.99 15.69
N GLY A 221 19.34 9.06 16.33
CA GLY A 221 19.21 9.52 17.70
C GLY A 221 19.85 8.54 18.69
N SER A 222 20.49 9.08 19.72
CA SER A 222 21.09 8.35 20.84
C SER A 222 20.13 7.42 21.58
N ASN A 223 18.84 7.75 21.56
CA ASN A 223 17.77 6.96 22.16
C ASN A 223 17.32 5.76 21.30
N ARG A 224 17.79 5.65 20.05
CA ARG A 224 17.56 4.47 19.21
C ARG A 224 18.51 3.35 19.66
N PHE A 225 18.00 2.42 20.47
CA PHE A 225 18.78 1.29 20.95
C PHE A 225 19.01 0.26 19.83
N LEU A 226 20.24 0.15 19.33
CA LEU A 226 20.63 -0.67 18.17
C LEU A 226 21.53 -1.86 18.57
N SER A 227 21.36 -2.41 19.78
CA SER A 227 22.25 -3.45 20.33
C SER A 227 22.22 -4.80 19.60
N LEU A 228 21.14 -5.10 18.88
CA LEU A 228 20.97 -6.34 18.10
C LEU A 228 21.26 -6.17 16.60
N GLY A 229 21.68 -4.98 16.17
CA GLY A 229 21.87 -4.64 14.76
C GLY A 229 20.55 -4.40 14.05
N SER A 230 20.25 -3.14 13.75
CA SER A 230 19.06 -2.80 12.95
C SER A 230 19.49 -2.16 11.63
N SER A 231 18.64 -2.33 10.61
CA SER A 231 18.84 -1.63 9.35
C SER A 231 18.75 -0.13 9.57
N ILE A 232 19.70 0.60 8.99
CA ILE A 232 19.68 2.05 8.86
C ILE A 232 19.35 2.45 7.41
N GLY A 233 18.83 1.51 6.63
CA GLY A 233 18.34 1.71 5.27
C GLY A 233 19.18 1.05 4.18
N THR A 234 18.72 1.27 2.96
CA THR A 234 19.27 0.68 1.74
C THR A 234 20.13 1.70 0.99
N LEU A 235 21.20 1.20 0.37
CA LEU A 235 22.13 1.97 -0.46
C LEU A 235 22.35 1.24 -1.79
N ARG A 236 22.10 1.92 -2.91
CA ARG A 236 22.45 1.38 -4.24
C ARG A 236 23.71 2.05 -4.77
N ILE A 237 24.68 1.23 -5.19
CA ILE A 237 25.96 1.69 -5.75
C ILE A 237 25.77 1.87 -7.27
N PRO A 238 26.21 3.00 -7.87
CA PRO A 238 26.17 3.17 -9.33
C PRO A 238 27.07 2.13 -10.03
N LYS A 239 26.88 1.93 -11.34
CA LYS A 239 27.88 1.18 -12.11
C LYS A 239 29.17 2.01 -12.18
N SER A 240 30.29 1.34 -12.37
CA SER A 240 31.55 2.05 -12.53
C SER A 240 31.63 2.68 -13.92
N PRO A 241 31.93 3.99 -14.04
CA PRO A 241 32.15 4.62 -15.34
C PRO A 241 33.38 4.07 -16.07
N THR A 242 34.28 3.36 -15.39
CA THR A 242 35.42 2.66 -15.99
C THR A 242 35.18 1.16 -16.16
N GLU A 243 33.93 0.70 -16.03
CA GLU A 243 33.53 -0.72 -16.03
C GLU A 243 34.21 -1.57 -14.94
N SER A 244 34.81 -0.93 -13.92
CA SER A 244 35.36 -1.63 -12.75
C SER A 244 34.26 -2.38 -12.01
N ALA A 245 34.57 -3.59 -11.54
CA ALA A 245 33.66 -4.39 -10.73
C ALA A 245 33.30 -3.73 -9.38
N THR A 246 34.13 -2.79 -8.90
CA THR A 246 33.92 -2.09 -7.63
C THR A 246 34.05 -0.57 -7.77
N VAL A 247 33.33 0.15 -6.90
CA VAL A 247 33.40 1.61 -6.71
C VAL A 247 33.94 1.91 -5.30
N PRO A 248 34.95 2.78 -5.15
CA PRO A 248 35.41 3.22 -3.85
C PRO A 248 34.39 4.17 -3.21
N VAL A 249 33.99 3.88 -1.99
CA VAL A 249 33.05 4.67 -1.19
C VAL A 249 33.75 5.16 0.08
N THR A 250 33.84 6.48 0.24
CA THR A 250 34.38 7.09 1.46
C THR A 250 33.25 7.30 2.45
N ILE A 251 33.41 6.81 3.68
CA ILE A 251 32.42 6.89 4.75
C ILE A 251 32.95 7.84 5.80
N THR A 252 32.13 8.81 6.20
CA THR A 252 32.43 9.78 7.25
C THR A 252 31.38 9.69 8.34
N VAL A 253 31.83 9.62 9.59
CA VAL A 253 30.96 9.48 10.76
C VAL A 253 31.31 10.54 11.78
N SER A 254 30.30 11.22 12.34
CA SER A 254 30.49 12.08 13.51
C SER A 254 29.49 11.73 14.61
N LEU A 255 29.94 11.82 15.86
CA LEU A 255 29.07 11.78 17.04
C LEU A 255 28.66 13.20 17.43
N SER A 256 27.42 13.42 17.87
CA SER A 256 27.00 14.76 18.32
C SER A 256 27.91 15.26 19.45
N ALA A 257 28.29 16.53 19.41
CA ALA A 257 29.18 17.10 20.42
C ALA A 257 28.38 17.46 21.69
N VAL A 258 28.98 17.19 22.86
CA VAL A 258 28.47 17.64 24.16
C VAL A 258 29.33 18.80 24.63
N ASP A 259 28.69 19.93 24.95
CA ASP A 259 29.43 21.17 25.21
C ASP A 259 30.30 21.12 26.48
N THR A 260 30.02 20.24 27.43
CA THR A 260 30.62 20.26 28.78
C THR A 260 31.95 19.53 28.93
N ASN A 261 32.40 18.78 27.91
CA ASN A 261 33.56 17.92 28.05
C ASN A 261 34.23 17.60 26.73
N VAL A 262 35.46 17.10 26.83
CA VAL A 262 36.17 16.48 25.70
C VAL A 262 35.35 15.28 25.20
N PRO A 263 35.17 15.12 23.87
CA PRO A 263 34.38 14.03 23.30
C PRO A 263 34.77 12.66 23.89
N GLN A 264 33.80 11.92 24.40
CA GLN A 264 34.00 10.56 24.89
C GLN A 264 33.65 9.53 23.81
N LEU A 265 34.34 8.39 23.85
CA LEU A 265 34.07 7.28 22.93
C LEU A 265 32.72 6.61 23.24
N PRO A 266 31.99 6.14 22.22
CA PRO A 266 30.84 5.29 22.42
C PRO A 266 31.29 3.90 22.87
N ARG A 267 30.37 3.10 23.44
CA ARG A 267 30.67 1.72 23.83
C ARG A 267 30.83 0.81 22.62
N ARG A 268 30.08 1.09 21.55
CA ARG A 268 30.14 0.33 20.29
C ARG A 268 29.74 1.20 19.10
N LEU A 269 30.48 1.10 18.00
CA LEU A 269 30.15 1.75 16.73
C LEU A 269 30.64 0.88 15.55
N LEU A 270 29.75 0.00 15.06
CA LEU A 270 30.06 -0.93 13.96
C LEU A 270 29.02 -0.80 12.85
N LEU A 271 29.49 -0.59 11.62
CA LEU A 271 28.67 -0.57 10.41
C LEU A 271 28.92 -1.83 9.59
N ALA A 272 27.87 -2.57 9.27
CA ALA A 272 27.90 -3.69 8.34
C ALA A 272 27.15 -3.31 7.05
N ILE A 273 27.77 -3.60 5.91
CA ILE A 273 27.23 -3.41 4.57
C ILE A 273 27.01 -4.80 3.98
N LEU A 274 25.74 -5.18 3.84
CA LEU A 274 25.33 -6.49 3.34
C LEU A 274 24.86 -6.33 1.89
N GLY A 275 25.50 -7.00 0.94
CA GLY A 275 24.97 -7.02 -0.42
C GLY A 275 23.70 -7.87 -0.53
N ASN A 276 22.89 -7.56 -1.53
CA ASN A 276 21.60 -8.23 -1.73
C ASN A 276 21.78 -9.73 -2.04
N SER A 277 21.04 -10.57 -1.30
CA SER A 277 21.07 -12.04 -1.37
C SER A 277 20.58 -12.63 -2.69
N LYS A 278 19.88 -11.84 -3.53
CA LYS A 278 19.53 -12.23 -4.91
C LYS A 278 20.74 -12.31 -5.85
N PHE A 279 21.90 -11.78 -5.46
CA PHE A 279 23.15 -11.87 -6.21
C PHE A 279 24.11 -12.83 -5.49
N ASN A 280 24.37 -13.99 -6.09
CA ASN A 280 25.09 -15.14 -5.49
C ASN A 280 26.57 -14.90 -5.07
N GLN A 281 27.08 -13.66 -5.06
CA GLN A 281 28.50 -13.36 -4.81
C GLN A 281 28.78 -12.04 -4.07
N THR A 282 27.83 -11.48 -3.32
CA THR A 282 28.08 -10.18 -2.66
C THR A 282 28.91 -10.32 -1.38
N LYS A 283 29.98 -9.53 -1.27
CA LYS A 283 30.87 -9.52 -0.10
C LYS A 283 30.26 -8.65 1.01
N THR A 284 30.06 -9.22 2.20
CA THR A 284 29.78 -8.42 3.39
C THR A 284 31.00 -7.61 3.81
N VAL A 285 30.84 -6.29 3.98
CA VAL A 285 31.88 -5.41 4.53
C VAL A 285 31.49 -5.01 5.94
N GLN A 286 32.38 -5.23 6.91
CA GLN A 286 32.20 -4.80 8.30
C GLN A 286 33.26 -3.78 8.67
N ILE A 287 32.83 -2.69 9.30
CA ILE A 287 33.67 -1.56 9.67
C ILE A 287 33.45 -1.29 11.15
N ASP A 288 34.50 -1.50 11.95
CA ASP A 288 34.54 -1.10 13.35
C ASP A 288 35.24 0.25 13.46
N PHE A 289 34.48 1.30 13.77
CA PHE A 289 35.01 2.68 13.85
C PHE A 289 35.86 2.93 15.10
N LEU A 290 35.85 2.00 16.06
CA LEU A 290 36.73 2.04 17.23
C LEU A 290 38.03 1.26 17.01
N ASN A 291 38.19 0.56 15.88
CA ASN A 291 39.42 -0.12 15.51
C ASN A 291 40.30 0.75 14.59
N PRO A 292 41.47 1.22 15.06
CA PRO A 292 42.34 2.12 14.30
C PRO A 292 43.03 1.46 13.10
N GLU A 293 43.00 0.13 12.95
CA GLU A 293 43.64 -0.55 11.81
C GLU A 293 42.93 -0.28 10.47
N ASN A 294 41.62 -0.04 10.50
CA ASN A 294 40.77 0.08 9.30
C ASN A 294 40.08 1.45 9.18
N VAL A 295 40.26 2.32 10.17
CA VAL A 295 39.56 3.61 10.28
C VAL A 295 40.56 4.69 10.71
N THR A 296 40.47 5.84 10.05
CA THR A 296 41.19 7.04 10.50
C THR A 296 40.38 7.70 11.62
N SER A 297 40.87 7.58 12.85
CA SER A 297 40.39 8.30 14.03
C SER A 297 41.33 9.45 14.38
N PHE A 298 40.79 10.59 14.80
CA PHE A 298 41.56 11.76 15.23
C PHE A 298 41.59 11.85 16.77
N ALA A 299 42.68 12.34 17.34
CA ALA A 299 42.87 12.36 18.78
C ALA A 299 41.81 13.22 19.48
N ASN A 300 41.03 12.60 20.37
CA ASN A 300 39.97 13.24 21.15
C ASN A 300 38.92 13.98 20.29
N SER A 301 38.73 13.53 19.04
CA SER A 301 37.71 14.08 18.14
C SER A 301 36.46 13.21 18.13
N ASN A 302 35.34 13.82 17.78
CA ASN A 302 34.08 13.12 17.53
C ASN A 302 33.94 12.61 16.07
N TYR A 303 35.00 12.68 15.25
CA TYR A 303 34.95 12.39 13.80
C TYR A 303 35.80 11.18 13.39
N TYR A 304 35.26 10.39 12.47
CA TYR A 304 35.88 9.17 11.94
C TYR A 304 35.71 9.08 10.43
N THR A 305 36.69 8.49 9.74
CA THR A 305 36.61 8.29 8.28
C THR A 305 37.30 7.01 7.81
N THR A 306 36.75 6.39 6.78
CA THR A 306 37.34 5.23 6.09
C THR A 306 36.91 5.19 4.63
N THR A 307 37.59 4.39 3.81
CA THR A 307 37.19 4.16 2.41
C THR A 307 37.15 2.65 2.15
N VAL A 308 36.06 2.18 1.58
CA VAL A 308 35.84 0.77 1.23
C VAL A 308 35.49 0.64 -0.25
N ASN A 309 35.84 -0.49 -0.87
CA ASN A 309 35.41 -0.79 -2.23
C ASN A 309 34.15 -1.64 -2.18
N LEU A 310 33.08 -1.17 -2.81
CA LEU A 310 31.79 -1.85 -2.88
C LEU A 310 31.49 -2.26 -4.32
N ASP A 311 30.77 -3.38 -4.48
CA ASP A 311 30.43 -3.91 -5.79
C ASP A 311 29.52 -2.94 -6.56
N ALA A 312 29.85 -2.69 -7.82
CA ALA A 312 29.18 -1.70 -8.66
C ALA A 312 27.80 -2.19 -9.14
N GLY A 313 26.80 -1.31 -9.17
CA GLY A 313 25.44 -1.64 -9.64
C GLY A 313 24.60 -2.50 -8.68
N ILE A 314 25.08 -2.74 -7.46
CA ILE A 314 24.43 -3.61 -6.46
C ILE A 314 23.74 -2.77 -5.38
N GLU A 315 22.57 -3.24 -4.96
CA GLU A 315 21.87 -2.74 -3.78
C GLU A 315 22.39 -3.42 -2.50
N ASN A 316 22.66 -2.61 -1.48
CA ASN A 316 23.23 -3.04 -0.21
C ASN A 316 22.33 -2.59 0.95
N ASN A 317 22.09 -3.49 1.90
CA ASN A 317 21.44 -3.16 3.16
C ASN A 317 22.51 -2.75 4.19
N LEU A 318 22.27 -1.65 4.89
CA LEU A 318 23.19 -1.10 5.88
C LEU A 318 22.68 -1.40 7.28
N ILE A 319 23.49 -2.07 8.09
CA ILE A 319 23.16 -2.41 9.49
C ILE A 319 24.13 -1.70 10.41
N LEU A 320 23.60 -0.98 11.40
CA LEU A 320 24.41 -0.34 12.43
C LEU A 320 24.22 -1.06 13.77
N LEU A 321 25.34 -1.37 14.43
CA LEU A 321 25.39 -1.76 15.82
C LEU A 321 26.00 -0.60 16.60
N TYR A 322 25.13 0.10 17.35
CA TYR A 322 25.50 1.29 18.11
C TYR A 322 25.06 1.15 19.56
N ASP A 323 26.01 1.39 20.47
CA ASP A 323 25.76 1.50 21.91
C ASP A 323 26.40 2.80 22.41
N ALA A 324 25.55 3.73 22.83
CA ALA A 324 25.96 5.08 23.19
C ALA A 324 26.87 5.07 24.43
N GLY A 325 27.85 5.98 24.42
CA GLY A 325 28.77 6.18 25.54
C GLY A 325 28.16 7.01 26.68
N PRO A 326 29.00 7.46 27.63
CA PRO A 326 28.59 8.37 28.70
C PRO A 326 27.92 9.65 28.20
N ASP A 327 28.38 10.16 27.04
CA ASP A 327 27.91 11.40 26.43
C ASP A 327 26.54 11.26 25.75
N GLN A 328 25.99 10.04 25.63
CA GLN A 328 24.70 9.77 24.96
C GLN A 328 24.60 10.43 23.57
N ASN A 329 25.64 10.28 22.74
CA ASN A 329 25.72 10.99 21.47
C ASN A 329 24.75 10.43 20.42
N ASP A 330 24.27 11.32 19.56
CA ASP A 330 23.65 10.96 18.29
C ASP A 330 24.73 10.65 17.24
N VAL A 331 24.38 9.93 16.17
CA VAL A 331 25.32 9.49 15.12
C VAL A 331 24.92 10.04 13.76
N LEU A 332 25.86 10.68 13.05
CA LEU A 332 25.68 11.17 11.70
C LEU A 332 26.62 10.39 10.77
N ILE A 333 26.07 9.69 9.77
CA ILE A 333 26.81 8.90 8.78
C ILE A 333 26.60 9.51 7.39
N ARG A 334 27.69 9.74 6.65
CA ARG A 334 27.65 10.15 5.23
C ARG A 334 28.53 9.23 4.41
N MET A 335 28.10 8.92 3.19
CA MET A 335 28.91 8.16 2.24
C MET A 335 29.07 8.93 0.95
N TRP A 336 30.26 8.85 0.38
CA TRP A 336 30.68 9.67 -0.75
C TRP A 336 31.30 8.80 -1.84
N THR A 337 31.02 9.13 -3.10
CA THR A 337 31.59 8.46 -4.27
C THR A 337 32.38 9.45 -5.14
N PRO A 338 33.51 9.04 -5.74
CA PRO A 338 34.21 9.84 -6.73
C PRO A 338 33.35 10.16 -7.96
N ASN A 339 33.83 11.13 -8.76
CA ASN A 339 33.21 11.69 -9.97
C ASN A 339 32.06 12.66 -9.66
N ALA A 340 32.39 13.87 -9.21
CA ALA A 340 31.41 14.95 -9.04
C ALA A 340 30.64 15.18 -10.34
N ILE A 341 29.32 15.03 -10.28
CA ILE A 341 28.44 15.36 -11.40
C ILE A 341 27.73 16.63 -11.04
N HIS A 342 27.96 17.65 -11.88
CA HIS A 342 27.28 18.91 -11.79
C HIS A 342 25.86 18.75 -12.33
N ARG A 343 24.91 19.26 -11.56
CA ARG A 343 23.48 19.08 -11.78
C ARG A 343 22.75 20.30 -11.28
N SER A 344 21.49 20.44 -11.67
CA SER A 344 20.52 21.34 -11.06
C SER A 344 19.32 20.59 -10.55
N ALA A 345 19.07 20.67 -9.25
CA ALA A 345 18.05 19.95 -8.52
C ALA A 345 17.17 20.97 -7.81
N SER A 346 15.90 21.05 -8.22
CA SER A 346 14.92 21.93 -7.58
C SER A 346 13.65 21.16 -7.30
N TYR A 347 13.09 21.34 -6.11
CA TYR A 347 11.74 20.86 -5.85
C TYR A 347 10.75 21.82 -6.50
N VAL A 348 9.75 21.29 -7.20
CA VAL A 348 8.77 22.06 -7.95
C VAL A 348 7.34 21.75 -7.51
N ASN A 349 6.43 22.69 -7.77
CA ASN A 349 5.01 22.47 -7.59
C ASN A 349 4.46 21.70 -8.80
N ALA A 350 4.04 20.46 -8.58
CA ALA A 350 3.47 19.60 -9.63
C ALA A 350 2.14 20.11 -10.18
N LYS A 351 1.48 21.06 -9.49
CA LYS A 351 0.22 21.69 -9.91
C LYS A 351 0.41 22.97 -10.72
N SER A 352 1.62 23.55 -10.76
CA SER A 352 1.83 24.83 -11.41
C SER A 352 2.16 24.66 -12.89
N GLU A 353 1.56 25.49 -13.74
CA GLU A 353 1.88 25.59 -15.16
C GLU A 353 2.51 26.98 -15.44
N PRO A 354 3.80 27.07 -15.81
CA PRO A 354 4.81 25.99 -15.85
C PRO A 354 5.24 25.52 -14.44
N LEU A 355 5.96 24.40 -14.36
CA LEU A 355 6.56 23.92 -13.11
C LEU A 355 7.42 25.03 -12.45
N THR A 356 7.04 25.44 -11.24
CA THR A 356 7.71 26.50 -10.47
C THR A 356 8.45 25.92 -9.27
N PRO A 357 9.67 26.39 -8.94
CA PRO A 357 10.37 25.98 -7.72
C PRO A 357 9.56 26.27 -6.45
N VAL A 358 9.58 25.34 -5.50
CA VAL A 358 8.97 25.51 -4.18
C VAL A 358 10.03 25.64 -3.11
N ASN A 359 9.87 26.65 -2.26
CA ASN A 359 10.79 26.88 -1.14
C ASN A 359 10.42 26.05 0.09
N LYS A 360 9.17 25.55 0.15
CA LYS A 360 8.63 24.75 1.24
C LYS A 360 7.87 23.56 0.68
N ILE A 361 8.21 22.38 1.15
CA ILE A 361 7.51 21.14 0.84
C ILE A 361 6.54 20.85 1.97
N THR A 362 5.30 20.55 1.62
CA THR A 362 4.25 20.14 2.55
C THR A 362 3.63 18.84 2.09
N GLU A 363 2.90 18.18 2.98
CA GLU A 363 2.06 17.03 2.62
C GLU A 363 1.18 17.32 1.37
N SER A 364 0.54 18.50 1.29
CA SER A 364 -0.35 18.88 0.19
C SER A 364 0.35 19.13 -1.14
N THR A 365 1.51 19.81 -1.11
CA THR A 365 2.26 20.18 -2.33
C THR A 365 3.09 19.01 -2.84
N GLY A 366 3.55 18.15 -1.93
CA GLY A 366 4.49 17.07 -2.21
C GLY A 366 5.89 17.59 -2.61
N ALA A 367 6.81 16.65 -2.80
CA ALA A 367 8.15 16.90 -3.31
C ALA A 367 8.27 16.32 -4.72
N ALA A 368 8.06 17.15 -5.74
CA ALA A 368 8.40 16.81 -7.12
C ALA A 368 9.81 17.29 -7.40
N LEU A 369 10.73 16.42 -7.79
CA LEU A 369 12.11 16.82 -8.05
C LEU A 369 12.32 17.02 -9.54
N LYS A 370 12.70 18.25 -9.92
CA LYS A 370 13.24 18.57 -11.24
C LYS A 370 14.75 18.50 -11.16
N PHE A 371 15.35 17.57 -11.91
CA PHE A 371 16.78 17.32 -11.89
C PHE A 371 17.36 17.43 -13.30
N THR A 372 18.04 18.54 -13.58
CA THR A 372 18.72 18.80 -14.85
C THR A 372 20.16 18.33 -14.76
N LEU A 373 20.58 17.51 -15.73
CA LEU A 373 22.01 17.30 -15.98
C LEU A 373 22.49 18.33 -16.98
N GLU A 374 23.63 18.93 -16.70
CA GLU A 374 24.31 19.79 -17.66
C GLU A 374 25.08 18.88 -18.63
N ASN A 375 24.47 18.57 -19.79
CA ASN A 375 24.93 17.71 -20.92
C ASN A 375 24.59 16.20 -20.86
N GLN A 376 24.77 15.52 -22.01
CA GLN A 376 24.54 14.07 -22.26
C GLN A 376 25.52 13.16 -21.48
N CYS A 377 25.63 13.37 -20.16
CA CYS A 377 26.49 12.64 -19.23
C CYS A 377 26.00 11.22 -18.92
N SER A 378 24.84 10.82 -19.46
CA SER A 378 24.31 9.47 -19.32
C SER A 378 24.13 8.88 -20.71
N SER A 379 24.75 7.71 -20.95
CA SER A 379 24.46 6.91 -22.14
C SER A 379 23.13 6.15 -22.00
N ASP A 380 22.65 5.97 -20.77
CA ASP A 380 21.44 5.23 -20.44
C ASP A 380 20.26 6.15 -20.08
N LYS A 381 19.05 5.70 -20.44
CA LYS A 381 17.77 6.40 -20.25
C LYS A 381 17.02 5.94 -19.00
N THR A 382 17.63 5.09 -18.17
CA THR A 382 16.99 4.58 -16.94
C THR A 382 17.66 5.12 -15.70
N ALA A 383 16.87 5.51 -14.71
CA ALA A 383 17.37 5.83 -13.40
C ALA A 383 16.31 5.60 -12.32
N THR A 384 16.75 5.25 -11.11
CA THR A 384 15.89 4.90 -9.98
C THR A 384 15.98 6.00 -8.93
N LEU A 385 14.86 6.28 -8.25
CA LEU A 385 14.81 7.16 -7.10
C LEU A 385 14.44 6.37 -5.84
N LEU A 386 15.27 6.47 -4.81
CA LEU A 386 15.04 5.86 -3.50
C LEU A 386 14.83 6.96 -2.46
N ILE A 387 13.62 7.08 -1.91
CA ILE A 387 13.31 8.05 -0.86
C ILE A 387 13.22 7.33 0.48
N THR A 388 13.93 7.87 1.47
CA THR A 388 14.01 7.30 2.82
C THR A 388 13.77 8.37 3.86
N ASP A 389 13.10 7.98 4.95
CA ASP A 389 12.92 8.83 6.12
C ASP A 389 14.19 8.88 6.99
N CYS A 390 14.11 9.57 8.14
CA CYS A 390 15.23 9.67 9.07
C CYS A 390 15.62 8.34 9.75
N ASN A 391 14.74 7.34 9.79
CA ASN A 391 15.04 6.00 10.30
C ASN A 391 15.71 5.10 9.26
N GLY A 392 15.64 5.49 7.99
CA GLY A 392 16.12 4.73 6.84
C GLY A 392 15.06 3.80 6.26
N GLU A 393 13.81 3.92 6.69
CA GLU A 393 12.68 3.21 6.09
C GLU A 393 12.44 3.76 4.69
N VAL A 394 12.39 2.86 3.72
CA VAL A 394 12.05 3.21 2.34
C VAL A 394 10.58 3.58 2.33
N SER A 395 10.27 4.79 1.90
CA SER A 395 8.87 5.17 1.78
C SER A 395 8.24 4.37 0.65
N ALA A 396 7.24 3.55 0.98
CA ALA A 396 6.51 2.70 0.03
C ALA A 396 5.75 3.51 -1.05
N LYS A 397 5.73 4.83 -0.93
CA LYS A 397 4.87 5.77 -1.66
C LYS A 397 5.39 6.25 -3.02
N TYR A 398 5.89 5.41 -3.94
CA TYR A 398 5.79 5.60 -5.42
C TYR A 398 6.66 4.68 -6.31
N ASP A 399 6.22 4.54 -7.58
CA ASP A 399 6.90 4.24 -8.87
C ASP A 399 8.43 4.40 -8.86
N SER A 400 9.15 3.64 -8.04
CA SER A 400 10.59 3.85 -7.81
C SER A 400 11.44 3.70 -9.08
N ASP A 401 10.92 2.95 -10.05
CA ASP A 401 11.46 2.81 -11.39
C ASP A 401 10.87 3.87 -12.31
N GLN A 402 11.64 4.94 -12.54
CA GLN A 402 11.29 6.03 -13.43
C GLN A 402 12.00 5.85 -14.77
N ILE A 403 11.24 5.97 -15.86
CA ILE A 403 11.79 5.89 -17.23
C ILE A 403 11.94 7.32 -17.75
N PHE A 404 13.11 7.66 -18.28
CA PHE A 404 13.37 8.99 -18.81
C PHE A 404 12.62 9.21 -20.14
N ASN A 405 11.93 10.34 -20.27
CA ASN A 405 11.36 10.78 -21.53
C ASN A 405 12.32 11.73 -22.28
N TRP A 406 12.86 11.29 -23.43
CA TRP A 406 13.66 12.12 -24.35
C TRP A 406 12.82 12.79 -25.44
N LYS A 407 11.48 12.74 -25.40
CA LYS A 407 10.65 13.22 -26.51
C LYS A 407 10.71 14.73 -26.73
N ASP A 408 11.11 15.52 -25.73
CA ASP A 408 11.21 16.97 -25.82
C ASP A 408 12.62 17.46 -25.50
N ASN A 409 13.02 18.60 -26.06
CA ASN A 409 14.35 19.24 -25.90
C ASN A 409 14.69 19.64 -24.44
N SER A 410 13.93 19.20 -23.45
CA SER A 410 14.14 19.41 -22.02
C SER A 410 15.12 18.38 -21.45
N THR A 411 16.36 18.80 -21.18
CA THR A 411 17.44 17.95 -20.63
C THR A 411 17.32 17.70 -19.11
N PHE A 412 16.15 17.30 -18.60
CA PHE A 412 15.96 17.10 -17.15
C PHE A 412 15.10 15.89 -16.78
N TYR A 413 15.53 15.16 -15.74
CA TYR A 413 14.77 14.11 -15.07
C TYR A 413 13.66 14.75 -14.24
N GLN A 414 12.46 14.20 -14.36
CA GLN A 414 11.29 14.63 -13.59
C GLN A 414 10.88 13.47 -12.72
N PHE A 415 10.99 13.64 -11.41
CA PHE A 415 10.53 12.62 -10.47
C PHE A 415 9.12 12.95 -10.02
N VAL A 416 8.30 11.90 -10.02
CA VAL A 416 6.93 11.94 -9.52
C VAL A 416 6.88 12.56 -8.12
N PRO A 417 5.89 13.43 -7.85
CA PRO A 417 5.79 14.08 -6.55
C PRO A 417 5.57 13.08 -5.42
N PHE A 418 6.44 13.18 -4.42
CA PHE A 418 6.35 12.42 -3.18
C PHE A 418 5.47 13.13 -2.16
N PHE A 419 4.40 12.49 -1.70
CA PHE A 419 3.56 13.02 -0.62
C PHE A 419 4.00 12.45 0.73
N CYS A 420 4.70 13.29 1.48
CA CYS A 420 5.19 12.96 2.81
C CYS A 420 4.05 12.86 3.83
N ASP A 421 4.30 12.15 4.93
CA ASP A 421 3.31 12.00 6.01
C ASP A 421 3.11 13.28 6.83
N ASN A 422 1.87 13.47 7.32
CA ASN A 422 1.47 14.63 8.13
C ASN A 422 2.08 14.69 9.53
N GLN A 423 2.69 13.60 9.98
CA GLN A 423 3.28 13.44 11.30
C GLN A 423 4.77 13.12 11.11
N PRO A 424 5.69 13.90 11.74
CA PRO A 424 7.09 13.51 11.83
C PRO A 424 7.19 12.13 12.48
N THR A 425 8.12 11.31 12.01
CA THR A 425 8.36 9.97 12.57
C THR A 425 8.72 10.04 14.06
N PRO A 426 8.36 9.00 14.86
CA PRO A 426 8.54 9.00 16.32
C PRO A 426 10.01 9.10 16.77
N THR A 427 10.19 9.23 18.09
CA THR A 427 11.34 9.74 18.87
C THR A 427 12.77 9.27 18.55
N THR A 428 13.01 8.35 17.62
CA THR A 428 14.33 7.75 17.34
C THR A 428 15.26 8.57 16.43
N CYS A 429 14.76 9.66 15.86
CA CYS A 429 15.54 10.56 15.01
C CYS A 429 16.21 11.68 15.83
N ILE A 430 17.30 12.25 15.28
CA ILE A 430 17.95 13.43 15.89
C ILE A 430 16.94 14.58 15.94
N SER A 431 16.89 15.28 17.07
CA SER A 431 15.96 16.39 17.27
C SER A 431 16.04 17.43 16.15
N GLY A 432 14.89 17.76 15.58
CA GLY A 432 14.72 18.65 14.43
C GLY A 432 14.69 17.94 13.08
N ALA A 433 15.38 16.80 12.92
CA ALA A 433 15.47 16.07 11.66
C ALA A 433 14.33 15.05 11.43
N GLU A 434 13.32 15.03 12.30
CA GLU A 434 12.17 14.10 12.23
C GLU A 434 11.32 14.32 10.96
N SER A 435 11.40 15.51 10.38
CA SER A 435 10.72 15.92 9.15
C SER A 435 11.59 15.78 7.89
N LYS A 436 12.84 15.33 8.03
CA LYS A 436 13.80 15.28 6.93
C LYS A 436 13.74 13.95 6.20
N TYR A 437 13.69 14.02 4.87
CA TYR A 437 13.77 12.90 3.96
C TYR A 437 15.02 13.01 3.09
N ASP A 438 15.58 11.85 2.72
CA ASP A 438 16.73 11.74 1.84
C ASP A 438 16.34 10.97 0.57
N ALA A 439 16.47 11.61 -0.59
CA ALA A 439 16.18 11.05 -1.90
C ALA A 439 17.50 10.71 -2.62
N GLN A 440 17.84 9.42 -2.72
CA GLN A 440 18.96 8.92 -3.49
C GLN A 440 18.53 8.67 -4.93
N PHE A 441 19.09 9.45 -5.85
CA PHE A 441 19.00 9.22 -7.28
C PHE A 441 20.14 8.31 -7.74
N VAL A 442 19.83 7.30 -8.56
CA VAL A 442 20.80 6.32 -9.04
C VAL A 442 20.57 6.06 -10.52
N SER A 443 21.53 6.43 -11.35
CA SER A 443 21.62 6.00 -12.74
C SER A 443 22.70 4.91 -12.88
N ASN A 444 22.92 4.43 -14.10
CA ASN A 444 24.08 3.59 -14.36
C ASN A 444 25.39 4.31 -14.05
N ASP A 445 25.52 5.57 -14.45
CA ASP A 445 26.80 6.26 -14.48
C ASP A 445 27.10 7.01 -13.17
N PHE A 446 26.09 7.24 -12.33
CA PHE A 446 26.27 8.00 -11.09
C PHE A 446 25.15 7.82 -10.07
N SER A 447 25.42 8.32 -8.85
CA SER A 447 24.40 8.45 -7.82
C SER A 447 24.60 9.72 -7.00
N VAL A 448 23.48 10.29 -6.57
CA VAL A 448 23.38 11.59 -5.91
C VAL A 448 22.26 11.55 -4.87
N THR A 449 22.50 12.06 -3.67
CA THR A 449 21.45 12.32 -2.68
C THR A 449 21.01 13.79 -2.69
N GLN A 450 19.69 14.01 -2.69
CA GLN A 450 19.04 15.29 -2.44
C GLN A 450 18.07 15.14 -1.25
N SER A 451 18.25 15.97 -0.22
CA SER A 451 17.39 15.94 0.97
C SER A 451 16.32 17.02 0.91
N PHE A 452 15.24 16.84 1.68
CA PHE A 452 14.20 17.86 1.86
C PHE A 452 13.51 17.78 3.22
N GLN A 453 12.92 18.90 3.64
CA GLN A 453 12.03 18.97 4.80
C GLN A 453 10.59 18.80 4.36
N CYS A 454 9.90 17.80 4.90
CA CYS A 454 8.45 17.72 4.81
C CYS A 454 7.79 18.43 6.00
N ARG A 455 6.91 19.39 5.72
CA ARG A 455 6.08 20.01 6.76
C ARG A 455 4.64 19.49 6.71
N PRO A 456 3.94 19.42 7.86
CA PRO A 456 2.51 19.13 7.86
C PRO A 456 1.76 20.06 6.92
N GLY A 457 0.86 19.50 6.11
CA GLY A 457 0.00 20.24 5.18
C GLY A 457 -1.37 20.52 5.75
N ASN A 458 -2.35 20.71 4.86
CA ASN A 458 -3.76 20.90 5.24
C ASN A 458 -4.46 19.57 5.59
N GLY A 459 -3.75 18.45 5.51
CA GLY A 459 -4.32 17.11 5.57
C GLY A 459 -5.06 16.73 4.28
N PRO A 460 -5.54 15.48 4.20
CA PRO A 460 -6.30 15.03 3.05
C PRO A 460 -7.69 15.67 2.97
N THR A 461 -8.14 15.97 1.76
CA THR A 461 -9.53 16.39 1.48
C THR A 461 -10.49 15.23 1.73
N ASP A 462 -11.79 15.52 1.91
CA ASP A 462 -12.81 14.50 2.18
C ASP A 462 -12.82 13.35 1.17
N ASN A 463 -12.49 13.65 -0.08
CA ASN A 463 -12.45 12.67 -1.16
C ASN A 463 -11.13 11.88 -1.22
N CYS A 464 -10.10 12.27 -0.46
CA CYS A 464 -8.74 11.72 -0.55
C CYS A 464 -8.19 11.22 0.80
N LYS A 465 -9.06 10.87 1.76
CA LYS A 465 -8.66 10.51 3.13
C LYS A 465 -7.97 9.17 3.25
N LEU A 466 -8.21 8.26 2.32
CA LEU A 466 -7.77 6.88 2.41
C LEU A 466 -6.40 6.70 1.77
N LYS A 467 -5.50 6.00 2.47
CA LYS A 467 -4.20 5.59 1.94
C LYS A 467 -4.29 4.19 1.36
N ASP A 468 -3.57 3.93 0.27
CA ASP A 468 -3.37 2.56 -0.20
C ASP A 468 -2.33 1.77 0.61
N SER A 469 -2.15 0.50 0.25
CA SER A 469 -1.09 -0.38 0.76
C SER A 469 0.32 0.20 0.61
N ASN A 470 0.53 1.10 -0.34
CA ASN A 470 1.77 1.82 -0.56
C ASN A 470 1.85 3.13 0.24
N GLY A 471 0.80 3.49 1.00
CA GLY A 471 0.71 4.71 1.81
C GLY A 471 0.29 5.97 1.05
N ASN A 472 -0.10 5.88 -0.22
CA ASN A 472 -0.56 7.00 -1.03
C ASN A 472 -2.02 7.32 -0.76
N TYR A 473 -2.32 8.59 -0.54
CA TYR A 473 -3.70 9.06 -0.52
C TYR A 473 -4.34 8.84 -1.88
N GLN A 474 -5.40 8.04 -1.92
CA GLN A 474 -6.18 7.76 -3.12
C GLN A 474 -7.46 8.56 -3.05
N CYS A 475 -7.85 9.17 -4.18
CA CYS A 475 -9.04 9.99 -4.24
C CYS A 475 -10.22 9.28 -4.88
N SER A 476 -11.40 9.51 -4.33
CA SER A 476 -12.68 9.08 -4.88
C SER A 476 -13.03 9.85 -6.15
N GLY A 477 -13.65 9.17 -7.12
CA GLY A 477 -14.10 9.80 -8.37
C GLY A 477 -14.16 8.83 -9.55
N THR A 478 -14.68 9.32 -10.67
CA THR A 478 -14.54 8.69 -11.98
C THR A 478 -13.15 8.96 -12.54
N SER A 479 -12.70 8.10 -13.46
CA SER A 479 -11.45 8.32 -14.20
C SER A 479 -11.38 9.74 -14.80
N PRO A 480 -10.22 10.44 -14.77
CA PRO A 480 -8.94 9.99 -14.22
C PRO A 480 -8.96 9.83 -12.70
N PHE A 481 -8.48 8.69 -12.22
CA PHE A 481 -8.25 8.48 -10.79
C PHE A 481 -7.18 9.42 -10.32
N MET A 482 -7.41 10.04 -9.16
CA MET A 482 -6.48 10.99 -8.59
C MET A 482 -5.85 10.44 -7.31
N ARG A 483 -4.69 10.97 -6.97
CA ARG A 483 -3.91 10.64 -5.78
C ARG A 483 -3.27 11.88 -5.17
N GLY A 484 -2.76 11.70 -3.95
CA GLY A 484 -2.27 12.76 -3.09
C GLY A 484 -3.36 13.28 -2.15
N PRO A 485 -2.98 13.95 -1.05
CA PRO A 485 -3.93 14.38 -0.03
C PRO A 485 -5.02 15.31 -0.58
N GLU A 486 -4.73 16.04 -1.65
CA GLU A 486 -5.70 16.96 -2.29
C GLU A 486 -6.17 16.46 -3.67
N GLY A 487 -5.86 15.23 -4.07
CA GLY A 487 -6.22 14.71 -5.40
C GLY A 487 -5.57 15.46 -6.54
N SER A 488 -4.28 15.70 -6.39
CA SER A 488 -3.51 16.63 -7.21
C SER A 488 -2.80 15.98 -8.39
N LEU A 489 -2.65 14.66 -8.38
CA LEU A 489 -1.99 13.92 -9.44
C LEU A 489 -2.87 12.81 -9.95
N THR A 490 -2.71 12.47 -11.22
CA THR A 490 -3.32 11.27 -11.77
C THR A 490 -2.66 10.03 -11.18
N ASP A 491 -3.46 9.00 -10.93
CA ASP A 491 -3.01 7.68 -10.54
C ASP A 491 -3.10 6.72 -11.72
N CYS A 492 -2.00 6.02 -12.03
CA CYS A 492 -1.89 5.13 -13.19
C CYS A 492 -2.30 3.70 -12.86
N SER A 493 -3.08 3.50 -11.79
CA SER A 493 -3.72 2.24 -11.39
C SER A 493 -2.76 1.04 -11.25
N GLY A 494 -1.45 1.27 -11.14
CA GLY A 494 -0.43 0.22 -11.11
C GLY A 494 -0.12 -0.45 -12.46
N HIS A 495 -0.65 0.08 -13.57
CA HIS A 495 -0.47 -0.45 -14.93
C HIS A 495 0.12 0.60 -15.90
N GLY A 496 0.98 1.45 -15.36
CA GLY A 496 1.64 2.54 -16.06
C GLY A 496 2.42 3.43 -15.09
N HIS A 497 2.99 4.50 -15.61
CA HIS A 497 3.74 5.49 -14.83
C HIS A 497 3.35 6.91 -15.22
N LEU A 498 3.55 7.87 -14.31
CA LEU A 498 3.34 9.28 -14.64
C LEU A 498 4.51 9.83 -15.46
N GLU A 499 4.19 10.50 -16.55
CA GLU A 499 5.11 11.26 -17.38
C GLU A 499 4.63 12.71 -17.48
N TYR A 500 5.55 13.67 -17.40
CA TYR A 500 5.23 15.06 -17.66
C TYR A 500 5.17 15.31 -19.16
N ASP A 501 4.03 15.78 -19.63
CA ASP A 501 3.79 16.10 -21.03
C ASP A 501 4.04 17.60 -21.25
N GLU A 502 5.15 17.95 -21.92
CA GLU A 502 5.54 19.35 -22.15
C GLU A 502 4.49 20.15 -22.97
N PRO A 503 3.84 19.60 -24.01
CA PRO A 503 2.71 20.24 -24.66
C PRO A 503 1.56 20.65 -23.73
N THR A 504 1.12 19.77 -22.83
CA THR A 504 -0.03 20.04 -21.92
C THR A 504 0.38 20.67 -20.60
N LYS A 505 1.69 20.67 -20.28
CA LYS A 505 2.27 21.14 -19.02
C LYS A 505 1.76 20.39 -17.78
N LEU A 506 1.24 19.18 -17.96
CA LEU A 506 0.63 18.35 -16.90
C LEU A 506 1.30 16.98 -16.81
N PHE A 507 1.23 16.35 -15.63
CA PHE A 507 1.56 14.94 -15.48
C PHE A 507 0.39 14.09 -15.98
N SER A 508 0.69 13.11 -16.85
CA SER A 508 -0.27 12.18 -17.43
C SER A 508 0.23 10.75 -17.33
N CYS A 509 -0.66 9.77 -17.33
CA CYS A 509 -0.26 8.37 -17.28
C CYS A 509 0.15 7.84 -18.65
N ILE A 510 1.31 7.18 -18.69
CA ILE A 510 1.77 6.35 -19.81
C ILE A 510 1.54 4.91 -19.43
N CYS A 511 0.63 4.26 -20.15
CA CYS A 511 0.17 2.91 -19.83
C CYS A 511 1.09 1.83 -20.37
N ASP A 512 1.18 0.74 -19.64
CA ASP A 512 1.88 -0.47 -20.06
C ASP A 512 1.18 -1.11 -21.27
N PRO A 513 1.89 -1.93 -22.08
CA PRO A 513 1.28 -2.62 -23.21
C PRO A 513 0.04 -3.42 -22.81
N GLY A 514 -1.06 -3.21 -23.54
CA GLY A 514 -2.35 -3.85 -23.25
C GLY A 514 -3.26 -3.02 -22.34
N PHE A 515 -2.76 -1.91 -21.76
CA PHE A 515 -3.51 -0.97 -20.95
C PHE A 515 -3.67 0.39 -21.64
N SER A 516 -4.74 1.11 -21.31
CA SER A 516 -5.15 2.39 -21.89
C SER A 516 -6.08 3.16 -20.93
N GLY A 517 -6.52 4.36 -21.32
CA GLY A 517 -7.29 5.27 -20.47
C GLY A 517 -6.39 6.29 -19.75
N PRO A 518 -6.94 7.41 -19.25
CA PRO A 518 -6.14 8.47 -18.62
C PRO A 518 -5.50 8.04 -17.29
N SER A 519 -5.95 6.95 -16.69
CA SER A 519 -5.40 6.33 -15.47
C SER A 519 -4.92 4.90 -15.69
N CYS A 520 -4.73 4.47 -16.94
CA CYS A 520 -4.37 3.10 -17.31
C CYS A 520 -5.34 2.04 -16.78
N GLU A 521 -6.59 2.43 -16.65
CA GLU A 521 -7.67 1.63 -16.08
C GLU A 521 -8.38 0.76 -17.11
N ILE A 522 -8.04 0.85 -18.39
CA ILE A 522 -8.68 0.09 -19.48
C ILE A 522 -7.70 -0.96 -20.03
N VAL A 523 -7.93 -2.24 -19.75
CA VAL A 523 -7.16 -3.35 -20.32
C VAL A 523 -7.86 -3.92 -21.56
N THR A 524 -7.11 -4.25 -22.61
CA THR A 524 -7.60 -4.97 -23.79
C THR A 524 -6.93 -6.33 -23.88
N CYS A 525 -7.69 -7.41 -23.74
CA CYS A 525 -7.14 -8.76 -23.86
C CYS A 525 -7.14 -9.27 -25.30
N THR A 526 -6.15 -10.10 -25.61
CA THR A 526 -5.94 -10.67 -26.94
C THR A 526 -6.73 -11.96 -27.19
N ASN A 527 -7.16 -12.66 -26.14
CA ASN A 527 -7.93 -13.91 -26.21
C ASN A 527 -9.27 -13.75 -25.49
N GLN A 528 -10.38 -13.90 -26.21
CA GLN A 528 -11.72 -13.92 -25.63
C GLN A 528 -11.99 -15.27 -24.96
N ASN A 529 -12.48 -15.26 -23.72
CA ASN A 529 -13.15 -16.43 -23.15
C ASN A 529 -14.44 -16.71 -23.94
N THR A 530 -14.66 -17.95 -24.38
CA THR A 530 -15.81 -18.38 -25.18
C THR A 530 -16.77 -19.31 -24.43
N ASP A 531 -16.61 -19.51 -23.12
CA ASP A 531 -17.43 -20.41 -22.32
C ASP A 531 -18.89 -19.90 -22.18
N PRO A 532 -19.91 -20.67 -22.57
CA PRO A 532 -21.32 -20.33 -22.37
C PRO A 532 -21.73 -20.14 -20.90
N LEU A 533 -21.22 -20.96 -19.97
CA LEU A 533 -21.58 -20.90 -18.54
C LEU A 533 -21.06 -19.64 -17.85
N ALA A 534 -20.09 -18.98 -18.47
CA ALA A 534 -19.53 -17.72 -18.02
C ALA A 534 -20.44 -16.53 -18.36
N LYS A 535 -21.19 -16.62 -19.46
CA LYS A 535 -22.21 -15.66 -19.88
C LYS A 535 -23.55 -15.87 -19.16
N ASP A 536 -23.75 -17.04 -18.55
CA ASP A 536 -25.02 -17.43 -17.97
C ASP A 536 -25.28 -16.78 -16.60
N ASN A 537 -26.50 -16.27 -16.45
CA ASN A 537 -27.05 -15.61 -15.26
C ASN A 537 -28.17 -16.43 -14.60
N ALA A 538 -28.59 -17.54 -15.23
CA ALA A 538 -29.59 -18.46 -14.71
C ALA A 538 -29.00 -19.37 -13.63
N TYR A 539 -29.88 -19.92 -12.80
CA TYR A 539 -29.50 -20.96 -11.85
C TYR A 539 -29.45 -22.30 -12.55
N HIS A 540 -28.33 -22.99 -12.36
CA HIS A 540 -28.04 -24.24 -13.04
C HIS A 540 -28.17 -25.47 -12.14
N THR A 541 -27.99 -25.28 -10.83
CA THR A 541 -28.10 -26.34 -9.84
C THR A 541 -29.12 -25.98 -8.77
N TYR A 542 -29.90 -26.97 -8.37
CA TYR A 542 -30.82 -26.87 -7.24
C TYR A 542 -30.57 -28.01 -6.26
N THR A 543 -30.01 -27.68 -5.09
CA THR A 543 -29.69 -28.64 -4.04
C THR A 543 -30.58 -28.43 -2.84
N VAL A 544 -31.29 -29.48 -2.42
CA VAL A 544 -32.13 -29.50 -1.22
C VAL A 544 -31.51 -30.41 -0.17
N VAL A 545 -31.35 -29.88 1.05
CA VAL A 545 -30.85 -30.62 2.21
C VAL A 545 -31.94 -30.62 3.29
N VAL A 546 -32.40 -31.81 3.69
CA VAL A 546 -33.45 -32.00 4.69
C VAL A 546 -32.86 -32.53 6.00
N GLY A 547 -33.04 -31.78 7.09
CA GLY A 547 -32.66 -32.17 8.44
C GLY A 547 -33.69 -33.10 9.08
N LEU A 548 -33.27 -34.29 9.50
CA LEU A 548 -34.14 -35.33 10.10
C LEU A 548 -33.92 -35.43 11.61
N GLU A 549 -35.02 -35.50 12.36
CA GLU A 549 -35.01 -35.33 13.83
C GLU A 549 -35.45 -36.55 14.61
N LYS A 550 -36.33 -37.40 14.06
CA LYS A 550 -36.87 -38.60 14.70
C LYS A 550 -37.14 -39.74 13.71
N THR A 551 -37.45 -40.90 14.29
CA THR A 551 -37.68 -42.22 13.66
C THR A 551 -38.56 -42.24 12.41
N ASN A 552 -39.47 -41.27 12.24
CA ASN A 552 -40.42 -41.23 11.13
C ASN A 552 -40.45 -39.81 10.51
N GLY A 553 -39.44 -39.44 9.72
CA GLY A 553 -39.31 -38.13 9.06
C GLY A 553 -40.28 -37.85 7.91
N PHE A 554 -41.46 -38.49 7.88
CA PHE A 554 -42.43 -38.32 6.78
C PHE A 554 -43.04 -36.91 6.74
N LEU A 555 -43.35 -36.34 7.91
CA LEU A 555 -43.89 -34.98 8.02
C LEU A 555 -42.88 -33.96 7.48
N VAL A 556 -41.61 -34.09 7.87
CA VAL A 556 -40.49 -33.25 7.37
C VAL A 556 -40.42 -33.19 5.85
N PHE A 557 -40.59 -34.31 5.15
CA PHE A 557 -40.56 -34.34 3.69
C PHE A 557 -41.80 -33.71 3.06
N ASP A 558 -42.99 -33.93 3.63
CA ASP A 558 -44.23 -33.32 3.16
C ASP A 558 -44.20 -31.80 3.36
N ASP A 559 -43.69 -31.33 4.49
CA ASP A 559 -43.55 -29.90 4.80
C ASP A 559 -42.49 -29.23 3.92
N ALA A 560 -41.31 -29.84 3.79
CA ALA A 560 -40.26 -29.38 2.86
C ALA A 560 -40.80 -29.24 1.43
N LYS A 561 -41.56 -30.23 0.95
CA LYS A 561 -42.17 -30.20 -0.38
C LYS A 561 -43.05 -28.98 -0.59
N VAL A 562 -43.91 -28.68 0.40
CA VAL A 562 -44.84 -27.55 0.33
C VAL A 562 -44.08 -26.23 0.40
N LEU A 563 -43.13 -26.11 1.34
CA LEU A 563 -42.34 -24.89 1.56
C LEU A 563 -41.51 -24.48 0.35
N PHE A 564 -40.91 -25.45 -0.33
CA PHE A 564 -40.10 -25.20 -1.53
C PHE A 564 -40.94 -25.03 -2.80
N GLY A 565 -42.27 -25.05 -2.70
CA GLY A 565 -43.15 -24.83 -3.84
C GLY A 565 -43.07 -25.91 -4.91
N LEU A 566 -42.56 -27.11 -4.58
CA LEU A 566 -42.44 -28.21 -5.53
C LEU A 566 -43.77 -28.61 -6.20
N PRO A 567 -44.94 -28.55 -5.52
CA PRO A 567 -46.24 -28.79 -6.18
C PRO A 567 -46.64 -27.71 -7.20
N GLY A 568 -46.03 -26.52 -7.14
CA GLY A 568 -46.23 -25.44 -8.11
C GLY A 568 -45.43 -25.67 -9.40
N LEU A 569 -44.33 -26.42 -9.33
CA LEU A 569 -43.47 -26.81 -10.45
C LEU A 569 -44.00 -28.05 -11.19
N ASN A 570 -45.32 -28.15 -11.41
CA ASN A 570 -45.91 -29.32 -12.09
C ASN A 570 -45.28 -29.51 -13.48
N GLY A 571 -45.20 -30.76 -13.97
CA GLY A 571 -44.46 -31.20 -15.19
C GLY A 571 -44.81 -30.56 -16.55
N THR A 572 -45.50 -29.42 -16.54
CA THR A 572 -45.63 -28.48 -17.66
C THR A 572 -44.70 -27.25 -17.54
N VAL A 573 -44.12 -27.00 -16.35
CA VAL A 573 -43.11 -25.96 -16.12
C VAL A 573 -41.75 -26.62 -16.30
N ASP A 574 -41.13 -26.38 -17.45
CA ASP A 574 -39.76 -26.80 -17.71
C ASP A 574 -38.81 -25.82 -17.00
N LEU A 575 -37.78 -26.33 -16.33
CA LEU A 575 -36.67 -25.53 -15.78
C LEU A 575 -35.43 -25.79 -16.64
N PRO A 576 -35.42 -25.34 -17.91
CA PRO A 576 -34.44 -25.79 -18.90
C PRO A 576 -33.00 -25.42 -18.55
N GLU A 577 -32.82 -24.39 -17.72
CA GLU A 577 -31.51 -23.94 -17.26
C GLU A 577 -30.94 -24.79 -16.11
N VAL A 578 -31.81 -25.48 -15.36
CA VAL A 578 -31.41 -26.36 -14.24
C VAL A 578 -31.09 -27.75 -14.77
N TRP A 579 -29.81 -28.06 -14.90
CA TRP A 579 -29.33 -29.33 -15.43
C TRP A 579 -29.05 -30.37 -14.33
N LYS A 580 -29.03 -29.97 -13.05
CA LYS A 580 -28.79 -30.89 -11.93
C LYS A 580 -29.59 -30.52 -10.68
N TYR A 581 -30.35 -31.49 -10.20
CA TYR A 581 -31.08 -31.49 -8.95
C TYR A 581 -30.41 -32.45 -7.96
N GLN A 582 -30.27 -32.03 -6.70
CA GLN A 582 -29.70 -32.86 -5.64
C GLN A 582 -30.61 -32.87 -4.41
N LEU A 583 -30.83 -34.07 -3.85
CA LEU A 583 -31.53 -34.25 -2.58
C LEU A 583 -30.59 -34.94 -1.60
N LEU A 584 -30.32 -34.27 -0.48
CA LEU A 584 -29.56 -34.82 0.63
C LEU A 584 -30.44 -34.83 1.88
N THR A 585 -30.23 -35.82 2.73
CA THR A 585 -30.73 -35.79 4.11
C THR A 585 -29.55 -35.73 5.07
N ILE A 586 -29.75 -35.04 6.19
CA ILE A 586 -28.81 -35.06 7.32
C ILE A 586 -29.58 -35.44 8.58
N CYS A 587 -29.18 -36.50 9.25
CA CYS A 587 -29.78 -36.90 10.51
C CYS A 587 -29.21 -36.13 11.69
N ALA A 588 -29.93 -36.11 12.82
CA ALA A 588 -29.43 -35.59 14.10
C ALA A 588 -28.17 -36.31 14.65
N ASP A 589 -27.66 -37.35 13.99
CA ASP A 589 -26.37 -37.98 14.27
C ASP A 589 -25.22 -37.41 13.39
N GLY A 590 -25.52 -36.42 12.55
CA GLY A 590 -24.58 -35.77 11.63
C GLY A 590 -24.28 -36.58 10.37
N VAL A 591 -24.94 -37.72 10.15
CA VAL A 591 -24.70 -38.55 8.96
C VAL A 591 -25.56 -38.07 7.80
N PHE A 592 -24.91 -37.92 6.64
CA PHE A 592 -25.53 -37.53 5.38
C PHE A 592 -25.86 -38.73 4.50
N ASP A 593 -27.00 -38.66 3.81
CA ASP A 593 -27.34 -39.56 2.72
C ASP A 593 -27.70 -38.76 1.46
N MET A 594 -26.98 -39.03 0.36
CA MET A 594 -27.32 -38.48 -0.95
C MET A 594 -28.41 -39.35 -1.57
N ILE A 595 -29.64 -38.84 -1.51
CA ILE A 595 -30.85 -39.53 -1.97
C ILE A 595 -31.01 -39.43 -3.48
N TYR A 596 -30.64 -38.28 -4.05
CA TYR A 596 -30.74 -38.03 -5.49
C TYR A 596 -29.67 -37.08 -5.99
N SER A 597 -29.19 -37.35 -7.19
CA SER A 597 -28.37 -36.45 -7.99
C SER A 597 -28.61 -36.78 -9.46
N GLY A 598 -29.36 -35.93 -10.15
CA GLY A 598 -29.73 -36.17 -11.55
C GLY A 598 -30.35 -34.94 -12.20
N SER A 599 -30.75 -35.05 -13.47
CA SER A 599 -31.30 -33.93 -14.26
C SER A 599 -32.82 -33.97 -14.42
N ASP A 600 -33.52 -34.94 -13.83
CA ASP A 600 -34.97 -35.13 -14.01
C ASP A 600 -35.75 -34.50 -12.86
N LEU A 601 -36.40 -33.37 -13.13
CA LEU A 601 -37.25 -32.67 -12.16
C LEU A 601 -38.42 -33.52 -11.66
N GLY A 602 -39.01 -34.33 -12.53
CA GLY A 602 -40.15 -35.19 -12.18
C GLY A 602 -39.75 -36.31 -11.23
N GLU A 603 -38.59 -36.93 -11.46
CA GLU A 603 -38.00 -37.91 -10.54
C GLU A 603 -37.65 -37.26 -9.21
N PHE A 604 -36.99 -36.10 -9.23
CA PHE A 604 -36.65 -35.33 -8.03
C PHE A 604 -37.90 -35.02 -7.18
N GLN A 605 -38.98 -34.52 -7.80
CA GLN A 605 -40.24 -34.22 -7.11
C GLN A 605 -40.92 -35.46 -6.52
N ARG A 606 -40.83 -36.61 -7.21
CA ARG A 606 -41.43 -37.86 -6.75
C ARG A 606 -40.80 -38.38 -5.46
N LEU A 607 -39.56 -38.02 -5.16
CA LEU A 607 -38.89 -38.43 -3.93
C LEU A 607 -39.52 -37.79 -2.68
N PHE A 608 -40.18 -36.65 -2.84
CA PHE A 608 -40.96 -35.98 -1.79
C PHE A 608 -42.42 -36.46 -1.72
N THR A 609 -42.76 -37.64 -2.28
CA THR A 609 -44.13 -38.17 -2.20
C THR A 609 -44.17 -39.59 -1.63
N SER A 610 -45.20 -39.90 -0.84
CA SER A 610 -45.47 -41.26 -0.35
C SER A 610 -45.79 -42.19 -1.55
N PRO A 611 -45.28 -43.44 -1.57
CA PRO A 611 -44.50 -44.11 -0.51
C PRO A 611 -42.98 -43.91 -0.59
N ASN A 612 -42.48 -43.08 -1.52
CA ASN A 612 -41.04 -43.02 -1.81
C ASN A 612 -40.24 -42.43 -0.64
N TYR A 613 -40.66 -41.32 -0.02
CA TYR A 613 -39.93 -40.78 1.12
C TYR A 613 -39.94 -41.71 2.33
N GLU A 614 -40.97 -42.56 2.50
CA GLU A 614 -41.07 -43.49 3.64
C GLU A 614 -39.96 -44.56 3.56
N LEU A 615 -39.48 -44.86 2.36
CA LEU A 615 -38.35 -45.75 2.11
C LEU A 615 -36.99 -45.06 2.27
N LEU A 616 -36.96 -43.72 2.20
CA LEU A 616 -35.74 -42.90 2.17
C LEU A 616 -35.44 -42.26 3.54
N ALA A 617 -36.47 -42.04 4.36
CA ALA A 617 -36.35 -41.52 5.72
C ALA A 617 -35.71 -42.58 6.63
N ARG A 618 -34.38 -42.53 6.75
CA ARG A 618 -33.66 -43.31 7.77
C ARG A 618 -34.05 -42.85 9.17
N THR A 619 -33.97 -43.78 10.12
CA THR A 619 -34.02 -43.45 11.55
C THR A 619 -32.69 -42.85 12.00
N CYS A 620 -32.73 -41.68 12.64
CA CYS A 620 -31.53 -41.08 13.24
C CYS A 620 -31.13 -41.84 14.51
N ASN A 621 -29.82 -42.09 14.69
CA ASN A 621 -29.32 -42.88 15.82
C ASN A 621 -29.27 -42.10 17.14
N THR A 622 -29.39 -40.77 17.07
CA THR A 622 -29.37 -39.86 18.20
C THR A 622 -30.60 -38.95 18.18
N PRO A 623 -31.06 -38.50 19.36
CA PRO A 623 -32.12 -37.50 19.44
C PRO A 623 -31.60 -36.13 18.96
N PRO A 624 -32.51 -35.21 18.56
CA PRO A 624 -32.14 -33.86 18.15
C PRO A 624 -31.50 -33.13 19.34
N SER A 625 -30.40 -32.43 19.08
CA SER A 625 -29.66 -31.68 20.10
C SER A 625 -29.18 -30.33 19.55
N PRO A 626 -29.06 -29.29 20.39
CA PRO A 626 -28.70 -27.97 19.90
C PRO A 626 -27.36 -27.95 19.16
N GLY A 627 -27.35 -27.37 17.97
CA GLY A 627 -26.17 -27.15 17.15
C GLY A 627 -25.50 -28.39 16.54
N VAL A 628 -26.21 -29.50 16.45
CA VAL A 628 -25.71 -30.75 15.87
C VAL A 628 -25.51 -30.70 14.34
N ASN A 629 -26.26 -29.85 13.65
CA ASN A 629 -26.18 -29.63 12.22
C ASN A 629 -25.37 -28.36 11.94
N ASP A 630 -24.11 -28.54 11.60
CA ASP A 630 -23.21 -27.44 11.22
C ASP A 630 -23.39 -27.07 9.74
N LEU A 631 -23.70 -25.79 9.49
CA LEU A 631 -23.90 -25.25 8.15
C LEU A 631 -22.65 -25.35 7.27
N THR A 632 -21.44 -25.33 7.85
CA THR A 632 -20.19 -25.49 7.08
C THR A 632 -20.14 -26.87 6.46
N THR A 633 -20.42 -27.91 7.25
CA THR A 633 -20.47 -29.29 6.79
C THR A 633 -21.57 -29.49 5.75
N ILE A 634 -22.77 -28.94 6.00
CA ILE A 634 -23.90 -29.01 5.06
C ILE A 634 -23.53 -28.39 3.71
N TYR A 635 -22.94 -27.20 3.71
CA TYR A 635 -22.54 -26.53 2.48
C TYR A 635 -21.50 -27.35 1.71
N LYS A 636 -20.47 -27.86 2.39
CA LYS A 636 -19.45 -28.72 1.79
C LYS A 636 -20.05 -29.94 1.11
N GLU A 637 -20.98 -30.64 1.76
CA GLU A 637 -21.67 -31.79 1.18
C GLU A 637 -22.56 -31.41 -0.01
N ALA A 638 -23.27 -30.28 0.09
CA ALA A 638 -24.18 -29.80 -0.95
C ALA A 638 -23.46 -29.42 -2.25
N VAL A 639 -22.24 -28.86 -2.17
CA VAL A 639 -21.44 -28.48 -3.35
C VAL A 639 -20.57 -29.61 -3.90
N LYS A 640 -20.57 -30.80 -3.29
CA LYS A 640 -19.82 -31.95 -3.82
C LYS A 640 -20.27 -32.29 -5.24
N GLY A 641 -19.32 -32.27 -6.16
CA GLY A 641 -19.56 -32.54 -7.57
C GLY A 641 -20.36 -31.44 -8.29
N ILE A 642 -20.37 -30.21 -7.76
CA ILE A 642 -20.82 -28.99 -8.45
C ILE A 642 -19.57 -28.16 -8.82
N GLY A 643 -19.52 -27.63 -10.05
CA GLY A 643 -18.44 -26.73 -10.46
C GLY A 643 -18.54 -25.35 -9.78
N ARG A 644 -17.42 -24.70 -9.53
CA ARG A 644 -17.34 -23.46 -8.72
C ARG A 644 -18.02 -22.26 -9.36
N ASN A 645 -17.87 -22.14 -10.67
CA ASN A 645 -18.49 -21.08 -11.48
C ASN A 645 -19.94 -21.39 -11.86
N VAL A 646 -20.48 -22.53 -11.42
CA VAL A 646 -21.88 -22.87 -11.63
C VAL A 646 -22.71 -22.10 -10.61
N LYS A 647 -23.59 -21.23 -11.11
CA LYS A 647 -24.57 -20.52 -10.27
C LYS A 647 -25.65 -21.49 -9.83
N GLY A 648 -25.99 -21.49 -8.54
CA GLY A 648 -27.00 -22.41 -8.02
C GLY A 648 -27.61 -21.98 -6.69
N ILE A 649 -28.62 -22.74 -6.28
CA ILE A 649 -29.35 -22.54 -5.04
C ILE A 649 -29.17 -23.79 -4.18
N ILE A 650 -28.75 -23.58 -2.93
CA ILE A 650 -28.76 -24.59 -1.88
C ILE A 650 -29.82 -24.17 -0.88
N VAL A 651 -30.77 -25.05 -0.58
CA VAL A 651 -31.77 -24.85 0.45
C VAL A 651 -31.61 -25.90 1.53
N TYR A 652 -31.38 -25.47 2.76
CA TYR A 652 -31.36 -26.34 3.93
C TYR A 652 -32.59 -26.10 4.79
N PHE A 653 -33.28 -27.17 5.19
CA PHE A 653 -34.50 -27.12 6.00
C PHE A 653 -34.40 -28.00 7.23
N SER A 654 -34.88 -27.49 8.36
CA SER A 654 -34.98 -28.19 9.65
C SER A 654 -36.26 -27.74 10.37
N GLU A 655 -36.96 -28.67 11.02
CA GLU A 655 -38.16 -28.44 11.85
C GLU A 655 -37.83 -28.21 13.35
N VAL A 656 -36.56 -28.34 13.71
CA VAL A 656 -35.96 -28.01 15.01
C VAL A 656 -34.79 -27.09 14.72
N SER A 657 -35.13 -25.81 14.62
CA SER A 657 -34.17 -24.74 14.31
C SER A 657 -32.98 -24.70 15.29
N SER A 658 -33.17 -25.16 16.53
CA SER A 658 -32.10 -25.25 17.52
C SER A 658 -30.95 -26.19 17.14
N MET A 659 -31.15 -27.12 16.19
CA MET A 659 -30.10 -28.01 15.69
C MET A 659 -29.06 -27.29 14.83
N ILE A 660 -29.35 -26.08 14.37
CA ILE A 660 -28.49 -25.35 13.43
C ILE A 660 -27.34 -24.67 14.17
N ASN A 661 -26.11 -24.82 13.67
CA ASN A 661 -24.94 -24.11 14.15
C ASN A 661 -24.01 -23.71 13.00
N VAL A 662 -23.15 -22.72 13.24
CA VAL A 662 -22.13 -22.32 12.27
C VAL A 662 -20.96 -21.60 12.94
N THR A 663 -19.76 -21.88 12.46
CA THR A 663 -18.58 -21.04 12.66
C THR A 663 -18.39 -20.18 11.41
N LEU A 664 -18.53 -18.85 11.53
CA LEU A 664 -18.55 -17.96 10.36
C LEU A 664 -17.27 -18.05 9.52
N ASP A 665 -16.08 -18.07 10.15
CA ASP A 665 -14.80 -18.17 9.44
C ASP A 665 -14.67 -19.49 8.66
N GLU A 666 -15.09 -20.62 9.25
CA GLU A 666 -15.04 -21.94 8.60
C GLU A 666 -16.05 -22.03 7.44
N PHE A 667 -17.23 -21.47 7.62
CA PHE A 667 -18.26 -21.40 6.60
C PHE A 667 -17.84 -20.54 5.41
N ILE A 668 -17.25 -19.36 5.66
CA ILE A 668 -16.72 -18.49 4.62
C ILE A 668 -15.63 -19.22 3.84
N ALA A 669 -14.71 -19.90 4.53
CA ALA A 669 -13.68 -20.70 3.89
C ALA A 669 -14.26 -21.82 3.00
N ALA A 670 -15.40 -22.41 3.38
CA ALA A 670 -16.06 -23.43 2.57
C ALA A 670 -16.83 -22.85 1.37
N SER A 671 -17.46 -21.69 1.53
CA SER A 671 -18.44 -21.15 0.57
C SER A 671 -17.89 -20.13 -0.42
N GLN A 672 -16.87 -19.37 -0.03
CA GLN A 672 -16.25 -18.31 -0.84
C GLN A 672 -15.87 -18.74 -2.28
N PRO A 673 -15.41 -19.97 -2.56
CA PRO A 673 -15.07 -20.38 -3.92
C PRO A 673 -16.26 -20.68 -4.85
N TYR A 674 -17.49 -20.78 -4.33
CA TYR A 674 -18.64 -21.28 -5.07
C TYR A 674 -19.69 -20.20 -5.31
N GLN A 675 -20.31 -20.20 -6.49
CA GLN A 675 -21.44 -19.32 -6.80
C GLN A 675 -22.79 -19.90 -6.37
N GLN A 676 -22.84 -20.53 -5.20
CA GLN A 676 -24.04 -21.20 -4.68
C GLN A 676 -24.66 -20.36 -3.55
N GLN A 677 -25.86 -19.84 -3.78
CA GLN A 677 -26.62 -19.08 -2.79
C GLN A 677 -27.25 -20.02 -1.77
N PHE A 678 -26.99 -19.80 -0.49
CA PHE A 678 -27.42 -20.67 0.59
C PHE A 678 -28.59 -20.08 1.38
N PHE A 679 -29.76 -20.69 1.24
CA PHE A 679 -30.97 -20.33 1.98
C PHE A 679 -31.19 -21.33 3.12
N VAL A 680 -31.36 -20.78 4.33
CA VAL A 680 -31.52 -21.58 5.56
C VAL A 680 -32.94 -21.42 6.06
N TYR A 681 -33.76 -22.46 5.94
CA TYR A 681 -35.10 -22.54 6.50
C TYR A 681 -35.02 -23.14 7.90
N ALA A 682 -35.20 -22.28 8.90
CA ALA A 682 -35.20 -22.62 10.32
C ALA A 682 -36.65 -22.54 10.82
N VAL A 683 -37.36 -23.65 10.77
CA VAL A 683 -38.80 -23.72 11.05
C VAL A 683 -39.03 -24.55 12.32
N ASP A 684 -40.06 -24.25 13.11
CA ASP A 684 -40.47 -25.06 14.26
C ASP A 684 -42.00 -25.32 14.28
N GLU A 685 -42.47 -26.45 14.82
CA GLU A 685 -43.90 -26.86 14.74
C GLU A 685 -44.84 -26.19 15.78
N THR A 686 -44.32 -25.57 16.85
CA THR A 686 -45.19 -25.15 17.98
C THR A 686 -45.02 -23.73 18.48
N SER A 687 -43.85 -23.14 18.26
CA SER A 687 -43.49 -21.82 18.76
C SER A 687 -42.18 -21.39 18.12
N MET A 688 -41.92 -20.09 18.03
CA MET A 688 -40.64 -19.58 17.56
C MET A 688 -39.60 -19.57 18.69
N PRO A 689 -38.63 -20.50 18.74
CA PRO A 689 -37.53 -20.41 19.68
C PRO A 689 -36.56 -19.30 19.25
N ILE A 690 -35.86 -18.74 20.23
CA ILE A 690 -34.71 -17.88 19.95
C ILE A 690 -33.63 -18.76 19.33
N LEU A 691 -33.26 -18.50 18.08
CA LEU A 691 -32.16 -19.19 17.39
C LEU A 691 -30.83 -18.89 18.11
N PRO A 692 -30.18 -19.88 18.74
CA PRO A 692 -28.84 -19.71 19.27
C PRO A 692 -27.90 -19.34 18.11
N ASN A 693 -27.13 -18.26 18.25
CA ASN A 693 -26.27 -17.74 17.18
C ASN A 693 -27.00 -17.31 15.88
N GLY A 694 -28.28 -16.94 15.95
CA GLY A 694 -29.07 -16.52 14.77
C GLY A 694 -28.38 -15.46 13.90
N GLU A 695 -27.70 -14.48 14.50
CA GLU A 695 -26.88 -13.50 13.77
C GLU A 695 -25.77 -14.14 12.93
N ARG A 696 -25.06 -15.14 13.46
CA ARG A 696 -23.99 -15.83 12.73
C ARG A 696 -24.56 -16.67 11.59
N ILE A 697 -25.71 -17.32 11.81
CA ILE A 697 -26.44 -18.08 10.79
C ILE A 697 -26.87 -17.15 9.65
N ALA A 698 -27.50 -16.01 9.97
CA ALA A 698 -27.89 -15.00 9.01
C ALA A 698 -26.67 -14.50 8.22
N LYS A 699 -25.58 -14.11 8.90
CA LYS A 699 -24.35 -13.66 8.24
C LYS A 699 -23.72 -14.73 7.35
N ALA A 700 -23.73 -16.01 7.77
CA ALA A 700 -23.22 -17.12 6.98
C ALA A 700 -24.02 -17.28 5.68
N ALA A 701 -25.35 -17.43 5.76
CA ALA A 701 -26.22 -17.46 4.58
C ALA A 701 -25.99 -16.23 3.70
N MET A 702 -25.88 -15.05 4.32
CA MET A 702 -25.73 -13.81 3.60
C MET A 702 -24.38 -13.66 2.86
N THR A 703 -23.30 -14.28 3.34
CA THR A 703 -21.99 -14.24 2.64
C THR A 703 -22.02 -14.86 1.25
N THR A 704 -23.02 -15.71 0.98
CA THR A 704 -23.22 -16.38 -0.32
C THR A 704 -24.24 -15.68 -1.22
N GLY A 705 -24.87 -14.59 -0.73
CA GLY A 705 -26.02 -13.97 -1.38
C GLY A 705 -27.36 -14.65 -1.09
N GLY A 706 -27.40 -15.63 -0.19
CA GLY A 706 -28.64 -16.24 0.32
C GLY A 706 -29.22 -15.48 1.52
N PHE A 707 -30.09 -16.15 2.30
CA PHE A 707 -30.77 -15.53 3.46
C PHE A 707 -31.22 -16.56 4.51
N LEU A 708 -31.44 -16.11 5.75
CA LEU A 708 -32.07 -16.89 6.82
C LEU A 708 -33.59 -16.67 6.81
N ILE A 709 -34.35 -17.76 6.68
CA ILE A 709 -35.80 -17.80 6.65
C ILE A 709 -36.26 -18.50 7.92
N GLN A 710 -36.65 -17.73 8.95
CA GLN A 710 -37.07 -18.25 10.24
C GLN A 710 -38.58 -18.11 10.42
N SER A 711 -39.27 -19.22 10.63
CA SER A 711 -40.74 -19.26 10.74
C SER A 711 -41.21 -20.38 11.69
N TYR A 712 -42.52 -20.57 11.83
CA TYR A 712 -43.12 -21.73 12.51
C TYR A 712 -44.36 -22.22 11.75
N ILE A 713 -44.73 -23.51 11.89
CA ILE A 713 -45.90 -24.11 11.22
C ILE A 713 -46.84 -24.67 12.26
N THR A 714 -48.07 -24.12 12.39
CA THR A 714 -49.07 -24.65 13.33
C THR A 714 -50.22 -25.43 12.70
N ASP A 715 -50.51 -25.31 11.39
CA ASP A 715 -51.51 -26.11 10.63
C ASP A 715 -51.68 -25.65 9.14
N ASP A 716 -51.29 -24.42 8.76
CA ASP A 716 -51.32 -23.91 7.37
C ASP A 716 -50.06 -23.08 7.04
N VAL A 717 -49.29 -23.53 6.06
CA VAL A 717 -48.05 -22.88 5.58
C VAL A 717 -48.34 -21.51 4.95
N LYS A 718 -49.54 -21.28 4.42
CA LYS A 718 -49.90 -20.09 3.63
C LYS A 718 -49.98 -18.79 4.43
N GLY A 719 -49.94 -18.86 5.76
CA GLY A 719 -49.98 -17.70 6.63
C GLY A 719 -48.64 -16.98 6.80
N HIS A 720 -47.52 -17.69 6.66
CA HIS A 720 -46.21 -17.22 7.17
C HIS A 720 -45.07 -17.25 6.14
N LEU A 721 -45.15 -18.08 5.08
CA LEU A 721 -44.08 -18.22 4.08
C LEU A 721 -44.62 -18.19 2.64
N ASP A 722 -43.88 -17.58 1.70
CA ASP A 722 -44.26 -17.58 0.29
C ASP A 722 -43.71 -18.82 -0.43
N THR A 723 -44.57 -19.81 -0.63
CA THR A 723 -44.23 -21.04 -1.38
C THR A 723 -43.82 -20.80 -2.84
N GLN A 724 -43.98 -19.60 -3.41
CA GLN A 724 -43.51 -19.27 -4.76
C GLN A 724 -42.09 -18.69 -4.79
N PHE A 725 -41.50 -18.36 -3.64
CA PHE A 725 -40.19 -17.72 -3.56
C PHE A 725 -39.08 -18.50 -4.29
N ILE A 726 -38.84 -19.76 -3.92
CA ILE A 726 -37.81 -20.60 -4.57
C ILE A 726 -38.15 -20.90 -6.05
N PRO A 727 -39.40 -21.30 -6.40
CA PRO A 727 -39.79 -21.48 -7.80
C PRO A 727 -39.55 -20.25 -8.69
N ASP A 728 -39.84 -19.05 -8.18
CA ASP A 728 -39.63 -17.81 -8.92
C ASP A 728 -38.14 -17.53 -9.13
N PHE A 729 -37.29 -17.82 -8.16
CA PHE A 729 -35.83 -17.70 -8.30
C PHE A 729 -35.28 -18.67 -9.34
N LEU A 730 -35.69 -19.93 -9.32
CA LEU A 730 -35.21 -20.94 -10.27
C LEU A 730 -35.62 -20.65 -11.72
N GLN A 731 -36.71 -19.89 -11.92
CA GLN A 731 -37.22 -19.49 -13.24
C GLN A 731 -36.69 -18.14 -13.72
N SER A 732 -35.94 -17.42 -12.89
CA SER A 732 -35.52 -16.04 -13.19
C SER A 732 -34.04 -15.82 -13.04
N SER A 733 -33.58 -14.76 -13.70
CA SER A 733 -32.23 -14.25 -13.54
C SER A 733 -32.24 -13.16 -12.46
N THR A 734 -31.41 -13.32 -11.42
CA THR A 734 -31.53 -12.52 -10.18
C THR A 734 -30.35 -11.59 -9.93
N SER A 735 -30.65 -10.38 -9.42
CA SER A 735 -29.68 -9.43 -8.88
C SER A 735 -30.14 -8.94 -7.50
N ILE A 736 -29.22 -8.39 -6.70
CA ILE A 736 -29.53 -7.86 -5.37
C ILE A 736 -29.47 -6.33 -5.42
N ALA A 737 -30.60 -5.69 -5.13
CA ALA A 737 -30.75 -4.24 -5.19
C ALA A 737 -30.61 -3.54 -3.84
N TRP A 738 -30.73 -4.31 -2.76
CA TRP A 738 -30.46 -3.89 -1.40
C TRP A 738 -29.99 -5.08 -0.58
N TYR A 739 -28.94 -4.90 0.20
CA TYR A 739 -28.40 -5.93 1.08
C TYR A 739 -27.79 -5.29 2.31
N SER A 740 -28.34 -5.56 3.49
CA SER A 740 -27.84 -4.99 4.74
C SER A 740 -27.92 -6.01 5.88
N SER A 741 -26.82 -6.12 6.62
CA SER A 741 -26.67 -7.01 7.78
C SER A 741 -26.76 -6.29 9.13
N ASP A 742 -26.99 -4.98 9.11
CA ASP A 742 -27.16 -4.14 10.30
C ASP A 742 -27.96 -2.87 9.91
N GLN A 743 -29.24 -3.05 9.61
CA GLN A 743 -30.14 -1.95 9.26
C GLN A 743 -30.87 -1.48 10.51
N VAL A 744 -30.84 -0.18 10.81
CA VAL A 744 -31.45 0.41 12.02
C VAL A 744 -32.60 1.37 11.74
N ASP A 745 -32.75 1.83 10.49
CA ASP A 745 -33.73 2.82 10.06
C ASP A 745 -34.55 2.33 8.86
N ASP A 746 -35.63 3.05 8.56
CA ASP A 746 -36.44 2.86 7.35
C ASP A 746 -35.55 2.80 6.09
N PHE A 747 -35.79 1.81 5.22
CA PHE A 747 -35.09 1.70 3.94
C PHE A 747 -35.96 2.21 2.79
N THR A 748 -35.32 2.59 1.68
CA THR A 748 -36.00 2.99 0.45
C THR A 748 -35.36 2.34 -0.76
N TYR A 749 -36.17 1.69 -1.58
CA TYR A 749 -35.72 1.07 -2.84
C TYR A 749 -36.68 1.41 -4.01
N PHE A 750 -36.18 1.35 -5.25
CA PHE A 750 -36.89 1.64 -6.50
C PHE A 750 -36.73 0.53 -7.54
N THR A 751 -37.84 -0.06 -7.97
CA THR A 751 -37.94 -1.02 -9.08
C THR A 751 -38.23 -0.32 -10.43
N GLN A 752 -37.81 -0.89 -11.56
CA GLN A 752 -38.23 -0.41 -12.89
C GLN A 752 -39.61 -0.99 -13.29
N ASN A 753 -40.18 -0.49 -14.40
CA ASN A 753 -41.43 -1.04 -14.96
C ASN A 753 -41.25 -2.52 -15.35
N ASN A 754 -42.24 -3.35 -15.02
CA ASN A 754 -42.31 -4.79 -15.36
C ASN A 754 -41.33 -5.73 -14.64
N ILE A 755 -40.52 -5.26 -13.68
CA ILE A 755 -39.67 -6.10 -12.85
C ILE A 755 -40.42 -6.53 -11.57
N PHE A 756 -40.28 -7.80 -11.18
CA PHE A 756 -40.71 -8.30 -9.87
C PHE A 756 -39.55 -8.21 -8.88
N ALA A 757 -39.86 -7.91 -7.62
CA ALA A 757 -38.88 -7.91 -6.54
C ALA A 757 -39.38 -8.70 -5.34
N TYR A 758 -38.48 -9.45 -4.70
CA TYR A 758 -38.70 -10.08 -3.41
C TYR A 758 -37.96 -9.30 -2.33
N VAL A 759 -38.71 -8.75 -1.38
CA VAL A 759 -38.16 -8.17 -0.15
C VAL A 759 -38.21 -9.23 0.93
N ILE A 760 -37.05 -9.55 1.49
CA ILE A 760 -36.92 -10.47 2.61
C ILE A 760 -36.30 -9.73 3.78
N THR A 761 -36.91 -9.85 4.95
CA THR A 761 -36.35 -9.31 6.19
C THR A 761 -36.33 -10.35 7.29
N TRP A 762 -35.43 -10.18 8.26
CA TRP A 762 -35.39 -10.97 9.50
C TRP A 762 -35.08 -10.07 10.70
N ASN A 763 -35.67 -10.39 11.85
CA ASN A 763 -35.52 -9.63 13.11
C ASN A 763 -36.05 -8.19 13.06
N VAL A 764 -37.14 -7.94 12.31
CA VAL A 764 -37.77 -6.61 12.17
C VAL A 764 -38.71 -6.21 13.31
N GLY A 765 -39.00 -7.11 14.27
CA GLY A 765 -39.88 -6.81 15.41
C GLY A 765 -41.37 -6.90 15.09
N ASP A 766 -42.21 -6.23 15.89
CA ASP A 766 -43.67 -6.45 15.90
C ASP A 766 -44.41 -5.67 14.79
N ASN A 767 -43.76 -4.68 14.17
CA ASN A 767 -44.36 -3.85 13.12
C ASN A 767 -43.41 -3.69 11.94
N PHE A 768 -43.74 -4.34 10.82
CA PHE A 768 -43.17 -4.02 9.51
C PHE A 768 -44.29 -3.53 8.58
N LYS A 769 -44.13 -2.33 8.02
CA LYS A 769 -45.09 -1.77 7.05
C LYS A 769 -44.35 -1.33 5.79
N ILE A 770 -44.82 -1.83 4.65
CA ILE A 770 -44.44 -1.34 3.34
C ILE A 770 -45.43 -0.23 2.94
N ASN A 771 -44.98 1.02 2.94
CA ASN A 771 -45.82 2.16 2.57
C ASN A 771 -45.73 2.42 1.06
N ASN A 772 -46.63 1.80 0.29
CA ASN A 772 -46.75 1.98 -1.15
C ASN A 772 -48.07 2.70 -1.45
N GLY A 773 -48.09 3.66 -2.37
CA GLY A 773 -49.30 4.45 -2.73
C GLY A 773 -50.47 3.67 -3.35
N VAL A 774 -50.48 2.33 -3.24
CA VAL A 774 -51.51 1.40 -3.73
C VAL A 774 -51.77 0.37 -2.62
N PRO A 775 -53.04 0.00 -2.32
CA PRO A 775 -53.33 -0.95 -1.24
C PRO A 775 -52.87 -2.36 -1.61
N PHE A 776 -51.70 -2.77 -1.11
CA PHE A 776 -51.29 -4.17 -1.06
C PHE A 776 -52.08 -4.89 0.04
N ARG A 777 -52.64 -6.07 -0.27
CA ARG A 777 -53.47 -6.83 0.68
C ARG A 777 -52.70 -7.79 1.60
N ASN A 778 -51.43 -8.13 1.35
CA ASN A 778 -50.84 -9.34 1.98
C ASN A 778 -49.47 -9.21 2.68
N CYS A 779 -48.87 -8.03 2.84
CA CYS A 779 -47.68 -7.89 3.70
C CYS A 779 -48.12 -7.43 5.10
N GLN A 780 -48.40 -8.33 6.06
CA GLN A 780 -48.83 -7.94 7.42
C GLN A 780 -48.30 -8.81 8.57
N ILE A 781 -47.89 -8.07 9.61
CA ILE A 781 -47.51 -8.37 11.01
C ILE A 781 -46.33 -9.33 11.18
N ALA A 782 -45.19 -8.71 11.48
CA ALA A 782 -43.96 -9.38 11.87
C ALA A 782 -43.97 -9.66 13.38
N GLY A 783 -43.40 -10.79 13.78
CA GLY A 783 -42.82 -11.01 15.10
C GLY A 783 -41.31 -11.11 14.95
N ASN A 784 -40.67 -12.04 15.66
CA ASN A 784 -39.26 -12.40 15.41
C ASN A 784 -39.06 -13.25 14.12
N GLU A 785 -40.04 -13.26 13.21
CA GLU A 785 -40.07 -14.09 12.00
C GLU A 785 -39.38 -13.41 10.82
N ASN A 786 -39.20 -14.17 9.73
CA ASN A 786 -38.92 -13.55 8.43
C ASN A 786 -40.19 -12.95 7.82
N VAL A 787 -40.03 -11.87 7.06
CA VAL A 787 -41.10 -11.34 6.20
C VAL A 787 -40.67 -11.44 4.76
N GLU A 788 -41.49 -12.07 3.92
CA GLU A 788 -41.30 -12.18 2.48
C GLU A 788 -42.41 -11.43 1.74
N CYS A 789 -42.03 -10.54 0.83
CA CYS A 789 -42.97 -9.72 0.08
C CYS A 789 -42.58 -9.65 -1.40
N LYS A 790 -43.44 -10.20 -2.27
CA LYS A 790 -43.36 -10.01 -3.73
C LYS A 790 -43.98 -8.68 -4.14
N ILE A 791 -43.22 -7.86 -4.87
CA ILE A 791 -43.57 -6.50 -5.29
C ILE A 791 -43.46 -6.40 -6.81
N GLN A 792 -44.34 -5.63 -7.47
CA GLN A 792 -44.34 -5.43 -8.93
C GLN A 792 -44.46 -3.95 -9.30
N GLY A 793 -43.74 -3.55 -10.36
CA GLY A 793 -43.81 -2.22 -10.97
C GLY A 793 -43.01 -1.17 -10.19
N PRO A 794 -42.90 0.09 -10.68
CA PRO A 794 -42.01 1.09 -10.11
C PRO A 794 -42.53 1.61 -8.78
N GLN A 795 -41.89 1.21 -7.69
CA GLN A 795 -42.35 1.58 -6.35
C GLN A 795 -41.20 2.01 -5.47
N THR A 796 -41.45 3.09 -4.74
CA THR A 796 -40.63 3.51 -3.60
C THR A 796 -41.12 2.76 -2.37
N VAL A 797 -40.43 1.70 -1.99
CA VAL A 797 -40.80 0.92 -0.80
C VAL A 797 -40.21 1.60 0.42
N LYS A 798 -41.04 2.12 1.32
CA LYS A 798 -40.61 2.52 2.67
C LYS A 798 -40.99 1.44 3.67
N GLY A 799 -40.01 0.71 4.17
CA GLY A 799 -40.18 -0.17 5.33
C GLY A 799 -40.13 0.67 6.60
N ASN A 800 -41.19 0.65 7.42
CA ASN A 800 -41.16 1.26 8.76
C ASN A 800 -41.09 0.18 9.84
N ILE A 801 -40.15 0.33 10.77
CA ILE A 801 -39.82 -0.66 11.80
C ILE A 801 -39.83 -0.01 13.18
N ASP A 802 -40.31 -0.74 14.19
CA ASP A 802 -40.51 -0.22 15.54
C ASP A 802 -39.39 -0.59 16.53
N ARG A 803 -38.46 -1.50 16.17
CA ARG A 803 -37.32 -1.90 17.04
C ARG A 803 -36.06 -2.38 16.31
N GLY A 804 -34.91 -1.93 16.83
CA GLY A 804 -33.62 -2.63 16.76
C GLY A 804 -32.95 -2.70 15.38
N ALA A 805 -31.80 -3.38 15.34
CA ALA A 805 -31.10 -3.74 14.11
C ALA A 805 -31.74 -4.99 13.47
N PHE A 806 -31.95 -4.95 12.17
CA PHE A 806 -32.54 -6.04 11.38
C PHE A 806 -31.74 -6.30 10.11
N TYR A 807 -32.05 -7.43 9.46
CA TYR A 807 -31.40 -7.90 8.24
C TYR A 807 -32.39 -7.74 7.08
N VAL A 808 -31.91 -7.30 5.92
CA VAL A 808 -32.77 -7.07 4.75
C VAL A 808 -32.04 -7.39 3.45
N ALA A 809 -32.76 -8.06 2.56
CA ALA A 809 -32.35 -8.31 1.18
C ALA A 809 -33.51 -7.98 0.23
N VAL A 810 -33.19 -7.34 -0.90
CA VAL A 810 -34.13 -7.09 -1.99
C VAL A 810 -33.58 -7.72 -3.26
N TYR A 811 -34.22 -8.79 -3.69
CA TYR A 811 -33.87 -9.53 -4.89
C TYR A 811 -34.75 -9.07 -6.05
N LEU A 812 -34.16 -8.76 -7.19
CA LEU A 812 -34.87 -8.44 -8.42
C LEU A 812 -34.89 -9.67 -9.30
N LEU A 813 -36.06 -10.00 -9.83
CA LEU A 813 -36.25 -11.11 -10.75
C LEU A 813 -36.30 -10.57 -12.19
N ASP A 814 -35.56 -11.22 -13.07
CA ASP A 814 -35.40 -10.86 -14.49
C ASP A 814 -34.95 -9.42 -14.70
N ASP A 815 -34.03 -8.98 -13.85
CA ASP A 815 -33.42 -7.67 -13.94
C ASP A 815 -32.51 -7.61 -15.18
N PRO A 816 -32.66 -6.64 -16.10
CA PRO A 816 -31.72 -6.49 -17.21
C PRO A 816 -30.31 -6.11 -16.73
N LEU A 817 -30.20 -5.61 -15.49
CA LEU A 817 -28.95 -5.21 -14.83
C LEU A 817 -28.47 -6.30 -13.87
N ILE A 818 -28.03 -7.44 -14.41
CA ILE A 818 -27.42 -8.53 -13.63
C ILE A 818 -25.92 -8.58 -13.90
N PRO A 819 -25.11 -7.83 -13.14
CA PRO A 819 -23.69 -8.01 -13.20
C PRO A 819 -23.33 -9.35 -12.58
N LYS A 820 -22.74 -10.24 -13.38
CA LYS A 820 -22.11 -11.44 -12.86
C LYS A 820 -20.84 -11.04 -12.13
N VAL A 821 -20.77 -11.38 -10.84
CA VAL A 821 -19.54 -11.22 -10.07
C VAL A 821 -18.67 -12.43 -10.29
N GLN A 822 -17.45 -12.19 -10.72
CA GLN A 822 -16.39 -13.16 -10.59
C GLN A 822 -15.33 -12.58 -9.66
N ILE A 823 -14.98 -13.35 -8.63
CA ILE A 823 -13.75 -13.10 -7.90
C ILE A 823 -12.64 -13.65 -8.79
N ILE A 824 -11.92 -12.76 -9.49
CA ILE A 824 -10.83 -13.16 -10.37
C ILE A 824 -9.52 -13.11 -9.58
N SER A 825 -8.97 -14.27 -9.28
CA SER A 825 -7.52 -14.43 -9.10
C SER A 825 -6.94 -14.40 -10.51
N ASP A 826 -6.21 -13.35 -10.92
CA ASP A 826 -5.59 -13.32 -12.25
C ASP A 826 -4.79 -14.62 -12.46
N LEU A 827 -5.08 -15.29 -13.58
CA LEU A 827 -4.64 -16.67 -13.91
C LEU A 827 -3.13 -16.82 -14.13
N ASP A 828 -2.35 -15.75 -13.93
CA ASP A 828 -0.92 -15.73 -14.14
C ASP A 828 -0.17 -15.54 -12.81
N ARG A 829 0.35 -16.65 -12.29
CA ARG A 829 1.58 -16.81 -11.48
C ARG A 829 1.88 -15.87 -10.29
N ASP A 830 1.00 -14.96 -9.88
CA ASP A 830 1.23 -14.17 -8.68
C ASP A 830 0.57 -14.86 -7.48
N SER A 831 1.40 -15.47 -6.62
CA SER A 831 0.95 -16.13 -5.38
C SER A 831 0.20 -15.17 -4.47
N SER A 832 0.40 -13.86 -4.64
CA SER A 832 -0.22 -12.82 -3.84
C SER A 832 -1.73 -12.67 -4.07
N ASN A 833 -2.34 -13.25 -5.11
CA ASN A 833 -3.75 -13.02 -5.49
C ASN A 833 -4.76 -14.01 -4.88
N ALA A 834 -4.38 -14.77 -3.86
CA ALA A 834 -5.34 -15.68 -3.22
C ALA A 834 -6.44 -14.88 -2.51
N VAL A 835 -7.66 -15.38 -2.74
CA VAL A 835 -8.95 -14.81 -2.37
C VAL A 835 -8.96 -14.10 -1.02
N SER A 836 -9.32 -12.81 -1.04
CA SER A 836 -9.71 -11.91 0.07
C SER A 836 -9.55 -12.45 1.50
N THR A 837 -8.31 -12.43 2.00
CA THR A 837 -8.01 -12.64 3.42
C THR A 837 -7.70 -11.30 4.07
N SER A 838 -7.94 -11.16 5.37
CA SER A 838 -7.49 -9.97 6.10
C SER A 838 -5.95 -9.86 6.16
N SER A 839 -5.23 -10.97 5.91
CA SER A 839 -3.78 -11.03 5.89
C SER A 839 -3.16 -10.61 4.55
N SER A 840 -3.86 -10.72 3.42
CA SER A 840 -3.29 -10.41 2.10
C SER A 840 -3.00 -8.92 1.94
N ASP A 841 -1.88 -8.58 1.32
CA ASP A 841 -1.56 -7.21 0.88
C ASP A 841 -2.13 -6.89 -0.50
N THR A 842 -2.62 -7.90 -1.24
CA THR A 842 -3.34 -7.69 -2.48
C THR A 842 -4.79 -7.33 -2.22
N ARG A 843 -5.28 -6.37 -2.99
CA ARG A 843 -6.65 -5.86 -2.89
C ARG A 843 -7.62 -6.89 -3.48
N THR A 844 -8.80 -7.02 -2.89
CA THR A 844 -9.88 -7.78 -3.51
C THR A 844 -10.31 -7.07 -4.80
N MET A 845 -10.29 -7.84 -5.89
CA MET A 845 -10.82 -7.44 -7.18
C MET A 845 -12.11 -8.22 -7.44
N LEU A 846 -13.19 -7.49 -7.65
CA LEU A 846 -14.46 -8.06 -8.08
C LEU A 846 -14.71 -7.63 -9.51
N THR A 847 -14.96 -8.58 -10.41
CA THR A 847 -15.25 -8.27 -11.82
C THR A 847 -16.73 -8.42 -12.10
N PHE A 848 -17.31 -7.44 -12.80
CA PHE A 848 -18.72 -7.30 -13.09
C PHE A 848 -18.95 -7.14 -14.59
N ASN A 849 -19.85 -7.93 -15.16
CA ASN A 849 -20.24 -7.76 -16.57
C ASN A 849 -21.42 -6.79 -16.65
N ILE A 850 -21.30 -5.70 -17.40
CA ILE A 850 -22.35 -4.68 -17.49
C ILE A 850 -22.75 -4.50 -18.96
N PRO A 851 -24.05 -4.30 -19.28
CA PRO A 851 -24.47 -4.03 -20.65
C PRO A 851 -23.81 -2.74 -21.18
N GLU A 852 -23.49 -2.69 -22.48
CA GLU A 852 -22.79 -1.55 -23.13
C GLU A 852 -23.51 -0.20 -22.98
N GLU A 853 -24.80 -0.21 -22.64
CA GLU A 853 -25.67 0.97 -22.49
C GLU A 853 -25.52 1.68 -21.13
N TYR A 854 -24.74 1.08 -20.21
CA TYR A 854 -24.59 1.57 -18.83
C TYR A 854 -23.12 1.79 -18.48
N ASP A 855 -22.87 2.87 -17.75
CA ASP A 855 -21.56 3.19 -17.19
C ASP A 855 -21.54 2.95 -15.67
N ILE A 856 -20.37 2.63 -15.10
CA ILE A 856 -20.21 2.66 -13.64
C ILE A 856 -19.86 4.08 -13.20
N VAL A 857 -20.59 4.59 -12.20
CA VAL A 857 -20.29 5.86 -11.53
C VAL A 857 -19.85 5.62 -10.08
N ALA A 858 -19.13 6.60 -9.52
CA ALA A 858 -18.69 6.55 -8.14
C ALA A 858 -19.88 6.41 -7.17
N ASN A 859 -19.76 5.51 -6.19
CA ASN A 859 -20.80 5.36 -5.18
C ASN A 859 -20.87 6.60 -4.28
N SER A 860 -22.08 7.08 -4.01
CA SER A 860 -22.27 8.09 -2.96
C SER A 860 -21.85 7.55 -1.60
N GLY A 861 -21.01 8.31 -0.89
CA GLY A 861 -20.62 8.06 0.50
C GLY A 861 -19.56 6.97 0.74
N ASP A 862 -18.99 6.37 -0.31
CA ASP A 862 -17.98 5.31 -0.13
C ASP A 862 -16.56 5.81 0.16
N GLY A 863 -16.34 7.13 0.11
CA GLY A 863 -15.04 7.73 0.39
C GLY A 863 -13.91 7.29 -0.56
N GLY A 864 -14.23 6.72 -1.73
CA GLY A 864 -13.23 6.23 -2.69
C GLY A 864 -12.73 4.81 -2.40
N VAL A 865 -13.51 4.01 -1.67
CA VAL A 865 -13.21 2.58 -1.48
C VAL A 865 -13.20 1.83 -2.81
N THR A 866 -13.98 2.29 -3.80
CA THR A 866 -14.24 1.60 -5.07
C THR A 866 -13.54 2.30 -6.23
N ARG A 867 -12.62 1.62 -6.92
CA ARG A 867 -12.07 2.06 -8.22
C ARG A 867 -12.52 1.12 -9.32
N ASN A 868 -12.93 1.66 -10.46
CA ASN A 868 -13.49 0.88 -11.57
C ASN A 868 -12.50 0.81 -12.74
N ALA A 869 -11.89 -0.33 -13.00
CA ALA A 869 -11.16 -0.57 -14.24
C ALA A 869 -12.04 -1.26 -15.28
N GLN A 870 -11.86 -0.92 -16.54
CA GLN A 870 -12.54 -1.55 -17.67
C GLN A 870 -11.65 -2.65 -18.26
N ARG A 871 -12.23 -3.80 -18.60
CA ARG A 871 -11.57 -4.92 -19.29
C ARG A 871 -12.33 -5.24 -20.58
N ASN A 872 -11.73 -4.90 -21.72
CA ASN A 872 -12.28 -5.10 -23.06
C ASN A 872 -11.74 -6.40 -23.67
N GLY A 873 -12.63 -7.26 -24.18
CA GLY A 873 -12.24 -8.47 -24.90
C GLY A 873 -11.59 -9.59 -24.07
N CYS A 874 -11.51 -9.42 -22.74
CA CYS A 874 -10.97 -10.42 -21.79
C CYS A 874 -11.97 -11.54 -21.50
N THR A 875 -13.25 -11.19 -21.46
CA THR A 875 -14.36 -12.08 -21.21
C THR A 875 -15.57 -11.50 -21.94
N PHE A 876 -15.91 -12.10 -23.08
CA PHE A 876 -17.17 -11.90 -23.84
C PHE A 876 -17.35 -10.56 -24.57
N ASP A 877 -18.42 -10.50 -25.36
CA ASP A 877 -18.89 -9.37 -26.19
C ASP A 877 -19.38 -8.14 -25.38
N TRP A 878 -19.01 -8.06 -24.10
CA TRP A 878 -19.51 -7.11 -23.10
C TRP A 878 -18.32 -6.53 -22.33
N THR A 879 -18.47 -5.31 -21.83
CA THR A 879 -17.44 -4.64 -21.03
C THR A 879 -17.43 -5.19 -19.61
N ALA A 880 -16.32 -5.81 -19.20
CA ALA A 880 -16.13 -6.25 -17.81
C ALA A 880 -15.51 -5.12 -16.98
N TYR A 881 -16.02 -4.87 -15.79
CA TYR A 881 -15.52 -3.84 -14.90
C TYR A 881 -14.98 -4.45 -13.62
N SER A 882 -13.78 -4.08 -13.22
CA SER A 882 -13.15 -4.52 -11.97
C SER A 882 -13.28 -3.44 -10.92
N VAL A 883 -13.93 -3.76 -9.80
CA VAL A 883 -13.91 -2.95 -8.58
C VAL A 883 -12.73 -3.38 -7.74
N PHE A 884 -11.84 -2.44 -7.45
CA PHE A 884 -10.79 -2.61 -6.46
C PHE A 884 -11.19 -1.96 -5.16
N ALA A 885 -11.15 -2.73 -4.07
CA ALA A 885 -11.26 -2.18 -2.73
C ALA A 885 -9.91 -1.58 -2.31
N THR A 886 -9.89 -0.31 -1.89
CA THR A 886 -8.68 0.32 -1.34
C THR A 886 -8.39 -0.11 0.10
N GLN A 887 -9.32 -0.79 0.76
CA GLN A 887 -9.22 -1.30 2.14
C GLN A 887 -9.15 -2.83 2.17
N LYS A 888 -8.39 -3.38 3.13
CA LYS A 888 -8.52 -4.80 3.48
C LYS A 888 -9.90 -5.02 4.11
N TYR A 889 -10.64 -5.98 3.58
CA TYR A 889 -11.92 -6.38 4.16
C TYR A 889 -11.71 -7.08 5.50
N THR A 890 -12.54 -6.76 6.48
CA THR A 890 -12.51 -7.41 7.80
C THR A 890 -13.04 -8.83 7.72
N PRO A 891 -12.50 -9.80 8.48
CA PRO A 891 -13.05 -11.16 8.52
C PRO A 891 -14.55 -11.16 8.80
N GLY A 892 -15.32 -11.92 8.01
CA GLY A 892 -16.77 -11.99 8.09
C GLY A 892 -17.47 -11.61 6.78
N LEU A 893 -18.74 -11.22 6.91
CA LEU A 893 -19.58 -10.76 5.79
C LEU A 893 -19.12 -9.38 5.32
N ASN A 894 -18.84 -9.26 4.03
CA ASN A 894 -18.54 -8.01 3.35
C ASN A 894 -19.52 -7.81 2.17
N ILE A 895 -19.76 -6.56 1.81
CA ILE A 895 -20.73 -6.21 0.76
C ILE A 895 -20.08 -5.16 -0.14
N ALA A 896 -19.91 -5.49 -1.42
CA ALA A 896 -19.51 -4.52 -2.44
C ALA A 896 -20.75 -3.86 -3.04
N LYS A 897 -20.65 -2.55 -3.29
CA LYS A 897 -21.71 -1.73 -3.88
C LYS A 897 -21.26 -1.24 -5.25
N ILE A 898 -22.14 -1.28 -6.25
CA ILE A 898 -21.92 -0.66 -7.55
C ILE A 898 -23.10 0.23 -7.89
N THR A 899 -22.80 1.42 -8.41
CA THR A 899 -23.81 2.31 -8.98
C THR A 899 -23.62 2.39 -10.49
N LEU A 900 -24.64 1.95 -11.20
CA LEU A 900 -24.75 1.99 -12.66
C LEU A 900 -25.48 3.27 -13.06
N GLN A 901 -25.07 3.90 -14.16
CA GLN A 901 -25.74 5.05 -14.75
C GLN A 901 -26.13 4.74 -16.20
N ASP A 902 -27.39 5.03 -16.56
CA ASP A 902 -27.85 4.93 -17.95
C ASP A 902 -27.52 6.20 -18.77
N ALA A 903 -27.75 6.14 -20.09
CA ALA A 903 -27.58 7.28 -20.99
C ALA A 903 -28.46 8.51 -20.64
N SER A 904 -29.50 8.34 -19.82
CA SER A 904 -30.38 9.41 -19.31
C SER A 904 -29.96 9.94 -17.94
N SER A 905 -28.79 9.54 -17.44
CA SER A 905 -28.25 9.88 -16.12
C SER A 905 -29.02 9.32 -14.91
N ASN A 906 -29.92 8.37 -15.10
CA ASN A 906 -30.55 7.66 -13.97
C ASN A 906 -29.55 6.70 -13.33
N THR A 907 -29.59 6.57 -12.01
CA THR A 907 -28.66 5.70 -11.27
C THR A 907 -29.36 4.47 -10.67
N TYR A 908 -28.68 3.33 -10.71
CA TYR A 908 -29.15 2.05 -10.22
C TYR A 908 -28.07 1.40 -9.36
N THR A 909 -28.39 1.05 -8.11
CA THR A 909 -27.43 0.41 -7.21
C THR A 909 -27.62 -1.11 -7.19
N ARG A 910 -26.52 -1.86 -7.21
CA ARG A 910 -26.47 -3.32 -6.99
C ARG A 910 -25.48 -3.66 -5.88
N PHE A 911 -25.79 -4.70 -5.12
CA PHE A 911 -25.01 -5.17 -3.98
C PHE A 911 -24.51 -6.60 -4.20
N PHE A 912 -23.28 -6.86 -3.76
CA PHE A 912 -22.60 -8.13 -3.98
C PHE A 912 -21.95 -8.57 -2.67
N PRO A 913 -22.60 -9.49 -1.94
CA PRO A 913 -22.03 -10.01 -0.72
C PRO A 913 -20.95 -11.05 -1.01
N PHE A 914 -19.94 -11.09 -0.15
CA PHE A 914 -18.91 -12.12 -0.13
C PHE A 914 -18.34 -12.24 1.28
N GLY A 915 -17.81 -13.41 1.63
CA GLY A 915 -17.11 -13.61 2.88
C GLY A 915 -15.61 -13.37 2.75
N THR A 916 -14.98 -12.85 3.81
CA THR A 916 -13.52 -12.88 3.96
C THR A 916 -13.12 -13.59 5.24
N SER A 917 -11.99 -14.29 5.20
CA SER A 917 -11.45 -15.04 6.33
C SER A 917 -10.19 -14.37 6.89
N SER A 918 -9.83 -14.78 8.10
CA SER A 918 -8.61 -14.34 8.79
C SER A 918 -7.31 -14.89 8.17
N ALA A 919 -7.39 -15.98 7.39
CA ALA A 919 -6.26 -16.66 6.76
C ALA A 919 -6.63 -17.16 5.34
N PRO A 920 -5.64 -17.41 4.45
CA PRO A 920 -5.89 -17.94 3.11
C PRO A 920 -6.64 -19.26 3.13
N VAL A 921 -7.65 -19.31 2.28
CA VAL A 921 -8.54 -20.45 2.14
C VAL A 921 -7.94 -21.37 1.10
N CYS A 922 -7.30 -22.44 1.57
CA CYS A 922 -6.67 -23.40 0.68
C CYS A 922 -7.55 -24.61 0.42
N GLN A 923 -7.63 -24.99 -0.85
CA GLN A 923 -8.49 -26.05 -1.34
C GLN A 923 -7.69 -27.33 -1.58
N ASN A 924 -8.40 -28.46 -1.68
CA ASN A 924 -7.85 -29.75 -2.09
C ASN A 924 -6.65 -30.22 -1.25
N GLY A 925 -6.65 -29.91 0.06
CA GLY A 925 -5.53 -30.22 0.96
C GLY A 925 -4.33 -29.27 0.86
N GLY A 926 -4.51 -28.11 0.22
CA GLY A 926 -3.54 -27.03 0.20
C GLY A 926 -3.26 -26.48 1.59
N THR A 927 -2.03 -26.03 1.83
CA THR A 927 -1.62 -25.47 3.13
C THR A 927 -1.49 -23.94 3.04
N PRO A 928 -2.10 -23.17 3.96
CA PRO A 928 -2.03 -21.71 3.93
C PRO A 928 -0.63 -21.17 4.22
N ILE A 929 -0.23 -20.18 3.44
CA ILE A 929 0.99 -19.39 3.62
C ILE A 929 0.57 -17.99 4.09
N GLN A 930 0.69 -17.74 5.40
CA GLN A 930 0.20 -16.50 6.02
C GLN A 930 0.98 -15.24 5.59
N SER A 931 2.25 -15.39 5.18
CA SER A 931 3.13 -14.25 4.89
C SER A 931 2.80 -13.51 3.60
N ASP A 932 2.21 -14.20 2.62
CA ASP A 932 1.86 -13.63 1.31
C ASP A 932 0.38 -13.85 0.94
N GLY A 933 -0.40 -14.44 1.86
CA GLY A 933 -1.81 -14.69 1.65
C GLY A 933 -2.11 -15.80 0.64
N SER A 934 -1.18 -16.73 0.38
CA SER A 934 -1.29 -17.78 -0.66
C SER A 934 -1.49 -19.20 -0.11
N CYS A 935 -1.60 -20.19 -1.01
CA CYS A 935 -1.71 -21.61 -0.68
C CYS A 935 -0.63 -22.46 -1.35
N LEU A 936 -0.07 -23.41 -0.58
CA LEU A 936 0.83 -24.45 -1.08
C LEU A 936 0.03 -25.66 -1.57
N CYS A 937 0.09 -25.96 -2.87
CA CYS A 937 -0.79 -26.96 -3.49
C CYS A 937 -0.20 -28.37 -3.53
N PRO A 938 -1.00 -29.40 -3.19
CA PRO A 938 -0.59 -30.79 -3.36
C PRO A 938 -0.58 -31.20 -4.84
N SER A 939 0.06 -32.33 -5.14
CA SER A 939 0.19 -32.82 -6.51
C SER A 939 -1.17 -33.09 -7.16
N GLY A 940 -1.40 -32.57 -8.36
CA GLY A 940 -2.67 -32.68 -9.07
C GLY A 940 -3.55 -31.44 -8.96
N PHE A 941 -3.13 -30.42 -8.21
CA PHE A 941 -3.84 -29.16 -8.06
C PHE A 941 -2.92 -27.95 -8.27
N GLN A 942 -3.48 -26.81 -8.68
CA GLN A 942 -2.76 -25.56 -8.96
C GLN A 942 -3.64 -24.33 -8.69
N GLY A 943 -3.09 -23.12 -8.87
CA GLY A 943 -3.75 -21.85 -8.56
C GLY A 943 -3.36 -21.30 -7.19
N SER A 944 -3.71 -20.03 -6.93
CA SER A 944 -3.34 -19.31 -5.70
C SER A 944 -3.98 -19.91 -4.45
N ASP A 945 -5.13 -20.57 -4.58
CA ASP A 945 -5.90 -21.27 -3.56
C ASP A 945 -5.93 -22.80 -3.74
N CYS A 946 -5.11 -23.37 -4.64
CA CYS A 946 -4.97 -24.81 -4.90
C CYS A 946 -6.21 -25.52 -5.44
N SER A 947 -6.84 -24.87 -6.38
CA SER A 947 -8.26 -25.01 -6.60
C SER A 947 -8.61 -25.44 -8.03
N LEU A 948 -7.66 -25.25 -8.94
CA LEU A 948 -7.66 -25.80 -10.27
C LEU A 948 -7.07 -27.21 -10.23
N VAL A 949 -7.63 -28.13 -11.02
CA VAL A 949 -7.19 -29.52 -11.15
C VAL A 949 -6.24 -29.69 -12.34
N ASN A 950 -5.28 -30.60 -12.19
CA ASN A 950 -4.41 -31.07 -13.27
C ASN A 950 -4.88 -32.49 -13.66
N CYS A 951 -5.75 -32.56 -14.67
CA CYS A 951 -6.37 -33.81 -15.09
C CYS A 951 -5.37 -34.78 -15.75
N SER A 952 -5.49 -36.07 -15.44
CA SER A 952 -4.68 -37.12 -16.06
C SER A 952 -5.00 -37.31 -17.55
N GLN A 953 -4.11 -37.95 -18.32
CA GLN A 953 -4.19 -38.09 -19.80
C GLN A 953 -5.50 -38.71 -20.35
N SER A 954 -6.32 -39.36 -19.53
CA SER A 954 -7.59 -39.98 -19.92
C SER A 954 -8.85 -39.20 -19.51
N SER A 955 -8.70 -38.02 -18.90
CA SER A 955 -9.78 -37.15 -18.42
C SER A 955 -9.56 -35.73 -18.90
N THR A 956 -10.60 -35.07 -19.38
CA THR A 956 -10.53 -33.64 -19.75
C THR A 956 -11.06 -32.82 -18.59
N SER A 957 -10.38 -31.72 -18.25
CA SER A 957 -11.01 -30.72 -17.38
C SER A 957 -12.34 -30.27 -17.97
N ASN A 958 -13.30 -29.93 -17.11
CA ASN A 958 -14.44 -29.14 -17.55
C ASN A 958 -13.96 -27.76 -18.06
N ALA A 959 -14.87 -26.96 -18.57
CA ALA A 959 -14.53 -25.65 -19.15
C ALA A 959 -13.78 -24.71 -18.19
N TRP A 960 -13.81 -24.98 -16.88
CA TRP A 960 -13.23 -24.16 -15.82
C TRP A 960 -11.95 -24.71 -15.20
N SER A 961 -11.49 -25.90 -15.60
CA SER A 961 -10.31 -26.54 -15.01
C SER A 961 -10.37 -26.75 -13.51
N ASP A 962 -11.58 -26.81 -12.93
CA ASP A 962 -11.82 -27.04 -11.50
C ASP A 962 -12.37 -28.46 -11.20
N VAL A 963 -12.82 -29.18 -12.23
CA VAL A 963 -13.26 -30.58 -12.16
C VAL A 963 -12.76 -31.35 -13.38
N CYS A 964 -12.35 -32.61 -13.21
CA CYS A 964 -12.08 -33.50 -14.34
C CYS A 964 -13.35 -34.23 -14.77
N VAL A 965 -13.73 -34.07 -16.03
CA VAL A 965 -14.82 -34.79 -16.68
C VAL A 965 -14.31 -36.17 -17.12
N CYS A 966 -14.89 -37.21 -16.53
CA CYS A 966 -14.64 -38.60 -16.87
C CYS A 966 -15.50 -38.99 -18.10
N ASN A 967 -15.03 -39.93 -18.93
CA ASN A 967 -15.72 -40.31 -20.17
C ASN A 967 -17.09 -41.02 -19.95
N GLU A 968 -17.40 -41.52 -18.75
CA GLU A 968 -18.69 -42.11 -18.38
C GLU A 968 -19.12 -41.67 -16.97
N ILE A 969 -20.41 -41.36 -16.79
CA ILE A 969 -21.03 -40.87 -15.54
C ILE A 969 -21.00 -41.91 -14.41
N ASP A 970 -20.89 -43.20 -14.74
CA ASP A 970 -20.92 -44.30 -13.77
C ASP A 970 -19.56 -44.67 -13.17
N ASP A 971 -18.49 -43.93 -13.48
CA ASP A 971 -17.18 -44.18 -12.88
C ASP A 971 -17.05 -43.52 -11.49
N ALA A 972 -17.66 -44.18 -10.49
CA ALA A 972 -17.58 -43.79 -9.08
C ALA A 972 -16.14 -43.72 -8.53
N THR A 973 -15.16 -44.29 -9.25
CA THR A 973 -13.73 -44.22 -8.88
C THR A 973 -13.09 -42.94 -9.40
N CYS A 974 -13.41 -42.54 -10.63
CA CYS A 974 -12.97 -41.28 -11.24
C CYS A 974 -13.64 -40.05 -10.58
N ALA A 975 -14.95 -40.12 -10.31
CA ALA A 975 -15.68 -39.07 -9.58
C ALA A 975 -15.17 -38.88 -8.14
N ARG A 976 -14.73 -39.95 -7.45
CA ARG A 976 -14.13 -39.87 -6.11
C ARG A 976 -12.70 -39.32 -6.08
N GLN A 977 -11.94 -39.44 -7.17
CA GLN A 977 -10.55 -38.98 -7.21
C GLN A 977 -10.40 -37.52 -7.64
N PHE A 978 -11.35 -36.95 -8.38
CA PHE A 978 -11.20 -35.64 -9.03
C PHE A 978 -12.38 -34.67 -8.86
N THR A 979 -13.29 -34.95 -7.91
CA THR A 979 -14.17 -33.93 -7.34
C THR A 979 -13.45 -33.25 -6.19
N SER A 980 -13.68 -31.95 -5.98
CA SER A 980 -13.02 -31.17 -4.91
C SER A 980 -13.13 -31.91 -3.57
N ILE A 981 -11.98 -32.29 -3.00
CA ILE A 981 -11.93 -32.94 -1.69
C ILE A 981 -11.67 -31.82 -0.68
N PHE A 982 -12.66 -31.56 0.19
CA PHE A 982 -12.51 -30.65 1.32
C PHE A 982 -11.65 -31.25 2.44
#